data_AF-A0A8C6UPE3-F1
#
_entry.id   AF-A0A8C6UPE3-F1
#
_cell.length_a   1.000
_cell.length_b   1.000
_cell.length_c   1.000
_cell.angle_alpha   90.00
_cell.angle_beta   90.00
_cell.angle_gamma   90.00
#
_symmetry.space_group_name_H-M   'P 1'
#
loop_
_entity.id
_entity.type
_entity.pdbx_description
1 polymer ?
#
loop_
_entity_poly.entity_id
_entity_poly.type
_entity_poly.pdbx_seq_one_letter_code
_entity_poly.pdbx_strand_id
1 'polypeptide(L)'
;SFLPLLCALSFRSRLTSLLLLFLFCTISVFISAYFLYGVKQELEPSGGGVSGSEGASADSEDPRVTPSRLLPLRPGADPTGARTDPVVLVFVESQYSQLGQEIVAILESGRFRFRAEISPGKGDMPTLTDKEQGRFTLVVYENILKYVNLDVWNRELLDKYCVEYGVGIIGFFKANENSLLSAQLKGFPLFLHSNLGLKDCTVNPKSPLLFITRSGQPLPGPLPGDDWTVFQSNHSTYEPVLLAKTQSADSMASIGQNAALLPSVVQDLGLHDGIQRVLFGNNLAFWLHKLVFVDAVAFLTGKRLSLSLDRYFLVDIDDIFVGKEGTRMKVPDVKALLETQMELRTHVPNFTFNLGFSGKYYHAGSDEEDLGDDLLLSFGKEFWWFPHMWSHMQPHLFHNQSVLAERMLLNKKFAMEHGIPTNMGYAVAPHHSGVYPVHMQLYDSWKKVWGIKVTSTEEYPHLKPARFRRGFIHSGISVLPRQTCGLFTHTIFYKDYPGSPNELDKLINGGELFQTVLLNPISIFMTHLSNYGNDRLGLYTFKSLVTFVKTWTNLKMQSLPPIQLAQKYFSLFPSERDPLWQDPCEDKRHKVIWSKEKTCDRFPKLLVIGPQKTGTTALYLFLGMHPDLTSNYPSKETFEEIQFFNGHNYHRGIDWYMEYFPLPSNTSSDYYFEKSANYFDSQVAAQRAASLLPKAKIITILINPADRAYSWYQHQRAHDDPVALKYSFHEVITVGPDAPIKLRVLQNRCLVPGWYAVHMERWLNYYHSSQLLVLDGQMLKAEPASIMDKIQKFLGLANVINYHKILAFDPKKGFWCQLLEGGKTKCLGKSKGRKYPDMGPESQAFLREYYRDHNIELSKLLYRMGQPLPSWLREELVHSR
;
A
#
# COMPACT_ATOMS: atom_id res chain seq x y z
N SER A 1 9.34 35.93 -36.05
CA SER A 1 10.78 36.02 -35.76
C SER A 1 11.14 36.04 -34.26
N PHE A 2 10.28 35.56 -33.35
CA PHE A 2 10.51 35.67 -31.88
C PHE A 2 10.62 34.33 -31.12
N LEU A 3 10.54 33.18 -31.80
CA LEU A 3 10.68 31.86 -31.17
C LEU A 3 12.13 31.43 -30.85
N PRO A 4 13.16 31.78 -31.65
CA PRO A 4 14.54 31.37 -31.36
C PRO A 4 15.16 32.07 -30.13
N LEU A 5 14.73 33.31 -29.84
CA LEU A 5 15.30 34.12 -28.74
C LEU A 5 14.86 33.62 -27.35
N LEU A 6 13.62 33.16 -27.22
CA LEU A 6 13.06 32.59 -25.99
C LEU A 6 13.72 31.25 -25.62
N CYS A 7 14.09 30.45 -26.61
CA CYS A 7 14.80 29.19 -26.38
C CYS A 7 16.25 29.43 -25.90
N ALA A 8 16.93 30.46 -26.43
CA ALA A 8 18.28 30.84 -26.00
C ALA A 8 18.32 31.42 -24.57
N LEU A 9 17.28 32.18 -24.17
CA LEU A 9 17.15 32.73 -22.81
C LEU A 9 16.85 31.64 -21.76
N SER A 10 16.02 30.65 -22.09
CA SER A 10 15.75 29.48 -21.24
C SER A 10 16.99 28.60 -21.04
N PHE A 11 17.81 28.43 -22.07
CA PHE A 11 19.03 27.62 -21.99
C PHE A 11 20.13 28.30 -21.16
N ARG A 12 20.31 29.63 -21.30
CA ARG A 12 21.28 30.40 -20.50
C ARG A 12 20.95 30.41 -19.00
N SER A 13 19.67 30.51 -18.64
CA SER A 13 19.19 30.48 -17.24
C SER A 13 19.43 29.12 -16.56
N ARG A 14 19.21 28.02 -17.30
CA ARG A 14 19.49 26.66 -16.79
C ARG A 14 20.99 26.40 -16.64
N LEU A 15 21.83 26.91 -17.54
CA LEU A 15 23.28 26.74 -17.47
C LEU A 15 23.89 27.53 -16.29
N THR A 16 23.40 28.74 -16.01
CA THR A 16 23.84 29.52 -14.83
C THR A 16 23.43 28.86 -13.52
N SER A 17 22.23 28.28 -13.46
CA SER A 17 21.77 27.54 -12.28
C SER A 17 22.59 26.27 -12.03
N LEU A 18 23.00 25.55 -13.08
CA LEU A 18 23.88 24.38 -12.98
C LEU A 18 25.29 24.76 -12.51
N LEU A 19 25.85 25.87 -13.01
CA LEU A 19 27.15 26.38 -12.58
C LEU A 19 27.16 26.82 -11.10
N LEU A 20 26.09 27.48 -10.64
CA LEU A 20 25.92 27.85 -9.23
C LEU A 20 25.80 26.63 -8.32
N LEU A 21 25.06 25.60 -8.73
CA LEU A 21 24.98 24.33 -8.01
C LEU A 21 26.33 23.63 -7.91
N PHE A 22 27.11 23.61 -9.00
CA PHE A 22 28.44 23.03 -9.01
C PHE A 22 29.42 23.79 -8.09
N LEU A 23 29.33 25.12 -8.06
CA LEU A 23 30.12 25.97 -7.17
C LEU A 23 29.75 25.74 -5.69
N PHE A 24 28.46 25.61 -5.37
CA PHE A 24 28.01 25.28 -4.01
C PHE A 24 28.49 23.89 -3.55
N CYS A 25 28.42 22.88 -4.43
CA CYS A 25 28.90 21.55 -4.12
C CYS A 25 30.41 21.53 -3.88
N THR A 26 31.20 22.23 -4.69
CA THR A 26 32.66 22.29 -4.52
C THR A 26 33.07 23.02 -3.24
N ILE A 27 32.42 24.15 -2.91
CA ILE A 27 32.64 24.86 -1.64
C ILE A 27 32.29 23.97 -0.43
N SER A 28 31.19 23.22 -0.49
CA SER A 28 30.78 22.29 0.57
C SER A 28 31.82 21.17 0.80
N VAL A 29 32.41 20.63 -0.27
CA VAL A 29 33.47 19.63 -0.19
C VAL A 29 34.75 20.22 0.43
N PHE A 30 35.14 21.45 0.07
CA PHE A 30 36.30 22.12 0.67
C PHE A 30 36.12 22.44 2.15
N ILE A 31 34.93 22.89 2.56
CA ILE A 31 34.60 23.13 3.98
C ILE A 31 34.64 21.81 4.75
N SER A 32 34.08 20.74 4.20
CA SER A 32 34.10 19.41 4.83
C SER A 32 35.52 18.85 4.96
N ALA A 33 36.37 19.04 3.94
CA ALA A 33 37.77 18.63 3.98
C ALA A 33 38.59 19.43 5.02
N TYR A 34 38.33 20.73 5.17
CA TYR A 34 38.98 21.57 6.18
C TYR A 34 38.66 21.10 7.62
N PHE A 35 37.40 20.74 7.90
CA PHE A 35 37.01 20.22 9.22
C PHE A 35 37.50 18.79 9.48
N LEU A 36 37.65 17.96 8.45
CA LEU A 36 38.16 16.58 8.58
C LEU A 36 39.67 16.53 8.86
N TYR A 37 40.45 17.48 8.35
CA TYR A 37 41.90 17.50 8.54
C TYR A 37 42.37 18.43 9.67
N GLY A 38 41.59 19.43 10.07
CA GLY A 38 41.96 20.40 11.11
C GLY A 38 41.87 19.92 12.57
N VAL A 39 41.26 18.76 12.83
CA VAL A 39 40.91 18.32 14.21
C VAL A 39 41.73 17.09 14.67
N LYS A 40 42.73 16.64 13.91
CA LYS A 40 43.47 15.40 14.22
C LYS A 40 44.82 15.60 14.94
N GLN A 41 44.97 16.70 15.68
CA GLN A 41 46.12 16.94 16.54
C GLN A 41 45.64 17.37 17.92
N GLU A 42 45.43 16.39 18.82
CA GLU A 42 45.82 16.46 20.23
C GLU A 42 45.41 15.17 20.96
N LEU A 43 46.31 14.74 21.87
CA LEU A 43 46.17 13.72 22.92
C LEU A 43 46.44 12.25 22.56
N GLU A 44 47.74 11.92 22.47
CA GLU A 44 48.26 10.68 23.07
C GLU A 44 48.64 10.95 24.54
N PRO A 45 48.54 9.92 25.40
CA PRO A 45 49.68 9.64 26.28
C PRO A 45 50.06 8.15 26.34
N SER A 46 51.30 7.89 25.93
CA SER A 46 52.37 7.16 26.64
C SER A 46 52.06 5.92 27.49
N GLY A 47 52.45 4.76 26.94
CA GLY A 47 53.47 3.83 27.47
C GLY A 47 53.58 3.53 28.97
N GLY A 48 53.42 2.25 29.32
CA GLY A 48 53.92 1.65 30.55
C GLY A 48 53.75 0.13 30.55
N GLY A 49 54.82 -0.61 30.23
CA GLY A 49 54.86 -2.07 30.34
C GLY A 49 55.39 -2.52 31.69
N VAL A 50 54.86 -3.63 32.23
CA VAL A 50 55.51 -4.47 33.24
C VAL A 50 55.14 -5.94 32.99
N SER A 51 56.14 -6.79 33.18
CA SER A 51 56.31 -8.23 32.93
C SER A 51 55.87 -9.17 34.07
N GLY A 52 55.65 -10.45 33.73
CA GLY A 52 55.75 -11.64 34.60
C GLY A 52 54.44 -12.04 35.30
N SER A 53 54.11 -13.31 35.55
CA SER A 53 54.78 -14.61 35.42
C SER A 53 53.76 -15.75 35.66
N GLU A 54 53.96 -16.87 34.96
CA GLU A 54 53.73 -18.28 35.35
C GLU A 54 52.47 -18.75 36.13
N GLY A 55 51.74 -19.67 35.47
CA GLY A 55 51.65 -21.08 35.90
C GLY A 55 50.53 -21.49 36.87
N ALA A 56 49.58 -22.31 36.38
CA ALA A 56 49.24 -23.62 36.98
C ALA A 56 48.14 -24.35 36.19
N SER A 57 48.47 -25.58 35.80
CA SER A 57 47.63 -26.62 35.21
C SER A 57 46.63 -27.23 36.21
N ALA A 58 45.45 -27.64 35.74
CA ALA A 58 44.73 -28.79 36.30
C ALA A 58 43.75 -29.37 35.26
N ASP A 59 43.81 -30.69 35.13
CA ASP A 59 43.14 -31.57 34.18
C ASP A 59 41.65 -31.81 34.47
N SER A 60 40.98 -32.30 33.42
CA SER A 60 39.90 -33.30 33.37
C SER A 60 38.59 -33.04 34.13
N GLU A 61 37.48 -32.98 33.40
CA GLU A 61 36.62 -34.15 33.17
C GLU A 61 35.42 -33.76 32.27
N ASP A 62 35.19 -34.58 31.25
CA ASP A 62 34.03 -34.53 30.35
C ASP A 62 32.91 -35.41 30.94
N PRO A 63 31.67 -34.90 31.07
CA PRO A 63 30.52 -35.77 31.01
C PRO A 63 29.65 -35.40 29.81
N ARG A 64 29.68 -36.31 28.84
CA ARG A 64 28.62 -36.62 27.88
C ARG A 64 27.23 -36.24 28.42
N VAL A 65 26.58 -35.26 27.78
CA VAL A 65 25.14 -35.02 27.93
C VAL A 65 24.44 -35.13 26.56
N THR A 66 23.51 -36.07 26.50
CA THR A 66 22.57 -36.36 25.41
C THR A 66 21.64 -35.16 25.14
N PRO A 67 21.16 -34.96 23.89
CA PRO A 67 20.50 -33.73 23.48
C PRO A 67 19.01 -33.77 23.82
N SER A 68 18.55 -32.87 24.71
CA SER A 68 17.14 -32.47 24.84
C SER A 68 17.01 -31.31 25.81
N ARG A 69 16.76 -30.10 25.28
CA ARG A 69 16.00 -29.04 25.96
C ARG A 69 15.62 -27.96 24.95
N LEU A 70 14.49 -28.19 24.27
CA LEU A 70 13.60 -27.10 23.88
C LEU A 70 13.28 -26.32 25.16
N LEU A 71 13.55 -25.01 25.18
CA LEU A 71 12.93 -24.14 26.17
C LEU A 71 11.41 -24.27 25.98
N PRO A 72 10.62 -24.48 27.06
CA PRO A 72 9.18 -24.54 26.94
C PRO A 72 8.68 -23.18 26.44
N LEU A 73 7.91 -23.21 25.35
CA LEU A 73 6.90 -22.18 25.08
C LEU A 73 6.16 -21.90 26.39
N ARG A 74 6.23 -20.66 26.88
CA ARG A 74 5.45 -20.23 28.05
C ARG A 74 3.97 -20.61 27.82
N PRO A 75 3.38 -21.49 28.64
CA PRO A 75 1.95 -21.75 28.58
C PRO A 75 1.22 -20.65 29.35
N GLY A 76 0.23 -20.03 28.71
CA GLY A 76 -0.74 -19.15 29.38
C GLY A 76 -0.51 -17.66 29.17
N ALA A 77 -0.86 -17.16 27.98
CA ALA A 77 -1.43 -15.83 27.83
C ALA A 77 -2.58 -15.91 26.82
N ASP A 78 -3.70 -15.31 27.18
CA ASP A 78 -4.96 -15.18 26.45
C ASP A 78 -4.76 -14.94 24.94
N PRO A 79 -5.63 -15.41 24.01
CA PRO A 79 -5.47 -15.21 22.57
C PRO A 79 -5.46 -13.73 22.11
N THR A 80 -5.67 -12.79 23.03
CA THR A 80 -5.65 -11.34 22.79
C THR A 80 -4.60 -10.58 23.61
N GLY A 81 -3.74 -11.26 24.40
CA GLY A 81 -2.75 -10.68 25.32
C GLY A 81 -1.40 -10.26 24.71
N ALA A 82 -1.35 -9.89 23.43
CA ALA A 82 -0.11 -9.50 22.76
C ALA A 82 0.32 -8.08 23.18
N ARG A 83 1.45 -7.96 23.88
CA ARG A 83 2.02 -6.67 24.35
C ARG A 83 2.59 -5.80 23.24
N THR A 84 2.60 -6.26 21.99
CA THR A 84 3.11 -5.48 20.84
C THR A 84 2.13 -5.42 19.69
N ASP A 85 2.15 -4.34 18.92
CA ASP A 85 1.45 -4.26 17.63
C ASP A 85 2.16 -5.10 16.55
N PRO A 86 1.42 -5.71 15.60
CA PRO A 86 1.99 -6.51 14.51
C PRO A 86 2.58 -5.61 13.42
N VAL A 87 3.56 -4.78 13.79
CA VAL A 87 4.26 -3.83 12.93
C VAL A 87 5.77 -4.12 13.00
N VAL A 88 6.43 -4.10 11.85
CA VAL A 88 7.88 -4.24 11.74
C VAL A 88 8.54 -2.88 11.73
N LEU A 89 9.55 -2.65 12.58
CA LEU A 89 10.42 -1.48 12.49
C LEU A 89 11.62 -1.81 11.61
N VAL A 90 11.81 -1.10 10.50
CA VAL A 90 12.89 -1.33 9.55
C VAL A 90 13.86 -0.15 9.60
N PHE A 91 15.08 -0.40 10.06
CA PHE A 91 16.16 0.57 10.01
C PHE A 91 16.96 0.45 8.72
N VAL A 92 16.95 1.54 7.95
CA VAL A 92 17.66 1.69 6.68
C VAL A 92 18.78 2.72 6.80
N GLU A 93 19.83 2.63 6.00
CA GLU A 93 20.92 3.62 5.94
C GLU A 93 20.49 4.87 5.16
N SER A 94 19.59 4.71 4.19
CA SER A 94 18.98 5.81 3.46
C SER A 94 17.59 5.42 2.96
N GLN A 95 16.77 6.39 2.55
CA GLN A 95 15.45 6.14 1.95
C GLN A 95 15.52 5.37 0.62
N TYR A 96 16.71 5.27 0.03
CA TYR A 96 16.95 4.69 -1.29
C TYR A 96 17.87 3.47 -1.26
N SER A 97 18.18 2.93 -0.08
CA SER A 97 19.01 1.73 0.03
C SER A 97 18.34 0.56 -0.69
N GLN A 98 19.09 -0.14 -1.54
CA GLN A 98 18.54 -1.26 -2.30
C GLN A 98 18.01 -2.37 -1.40
N LEU A 99 18.77 -2.76 -0.37
CA LEU A 99 18.37 -3.79 0.58
C LEU A 99 17.14 -3.36 1.40
N GLY A 100 17.10 -2.11 1.87
CA GLY A 100 15.92 -1.56 2.55
C GLY A 100 14.67 -1.63 1.69
N GLN A 101 14.78 -1.27 0.41
CA GLN A 101 13.67 -1.38 -0.56
C GLN A 101 13.25 -2.84 -0.82
N GLU A 102 14.20 -3.78 -0.88
CA GLU A 102 13.92 -5.21 -1.03
C GLU A 102 13.20 -5.78 0.20
N ILE A 103 13.64 -5.43 1.42
CA ILE A 103 12.98 -5.79 2.68
C ILE A 103 11.55 -5.27 2.69
N VAL A 104 11.36 -3.97 2.41
CA VAL A 104 10.06 -3.33 2.35
C VAL A 104 9.15 -4.00 1.31
N ALA A 105 9.67 -4.31 0.11
CA ALA A 105 8.91 -4.97 -0.93
C ALA A 105 8.39 -6.36 -0.52
N ILE A 106 9.18 -7.13 0.24
CA ILE A 106 8.73 -8.42 0.79
C ILE A 106 7.61 -8.22 1.82
N LEU A 107 7.78 -7.28 2.76
CA LEU A 107 6.77 -6.97 3.78
C LEU A 107 5.45 -6.47 3.16
N GLU A 108 5.52 -5.60 2.16
CA GLU A 108 4.37 -5.09 1.40
C GLU A 108 3.62 -6.22 0.67
N SER A 109 4.35 -7.13 0.04
CA SER A 109 3.78 -8.29 -0.66
C SER A 109 3.07 -9.24 0.31
N GLY A 110 3.66 -9.44 1.49
CA GLY A 110 3.08 -10.23 2.59
C GLY A 110 1.91 -9.55 3.32
N ARG A 111 1.57 -8.29 2.98
CA ARG A 111 0.59 -7.44 3.69
C ARG A 111 0.94 -7.20 5.16
N PHE A 112 2.23 -7.19 5.48
CA PHE A 112 2.70 -6.91 6.83
C PHE A 112 2.89 -5.40 7.01
N ARG A 113 2.37 -4.86 8.11
CA ARG A 113 2.55 -3.44 8.44
C ARG A 113 4.01 -3.22 8.84
N PHE A 114 4.59 -2.13 8.36
CA PHE A 114 5.94 -1.74 8.71
C PHE A 114 6.07 -0.23 8.86
N ARG A 115 7.16 0.18 9.51
CA ARG A 115 7.62 1.57 9.57
C ARG A 115 9.11 1.56 9.24
N ALA A 116 9.49 2.24 8.17
CA ALA A 116 10.89 2.40 7.79
C ALA A 116 11.44 3.72 8.36
N GLU A 117 12.61 3.67 8.98
CA GLU A 117 13.30 4.82 9.57
C GLU A 117 14.77 4.80 9.17
N ILE A 118 15.37 5.97 8.96
CA ILE A 118 16.82 6.05 8.78
C ILE A 118 17.46 5.72 10.13
N SER A 119 18.43 4.80 10.14
CA SER A 119 19.08 4.35 11.36
C SER A 119 19.75 5.54 12.08
N PRO A 120 19.39 5.80 13.35
CA PRO A 120 19.92 6.95 14.07
C PRO A 120 21.41 6.73 14.39
N GLY A 121 22.26 7.64 13.93
CA GLY A 121 23.69 7.63 14.30
C GLY A 121 23.96 8.28 15.66
N LYS A 122 23.40 9.49 15.87
CA LYS A 122 23.38 10.23 17.15
C LYS A 122 22.01 10.91 17.37
N GLY A 123 20.97 10.42 16.69
CA GLY A 123 19.62 11.00 16.70
C GLY A 123 18.69 10.25 17.63
N ASP A 124 17.49 10.80 17.83
CA ASP A 124 16.48 10.18 18.68
C ASP A 124 15.88 8.94 18.02
N MET A 125 15.72 7.87 18.81
CA MET A 125 14.98 6.67 18.41
C MET A 125 13.49 6.99 18.23
N PRO A 126 12.79 6.34 17.28
CA PRO A 126 11.34 6.46 17.20
C PRO A 126 10.70 5.94 18.50
N THR A 127 9.57 6.52 18.90
CA THR A 127 8.84 6.07 20.09
C THR A 127 8.49 4.59 19.95
N LEU A 128 9.01 3.75 20.85
CA LEU A 128 8.87 2.29 20.82
C LEU A 128 7.59 1.81 21.52
N THR A 129 7.03 2.61 22.42
CA THR A 129 5.81 2.29 23.18
C THR A 129 4.74 3.37 23.00
N ASP A 130 3.48 2.99 23.16
CA ASP A 130 2.34 3.89 23.37
C ASP A 130 1.65 3.45 24.68
N LYS A 131 1.81 4.26 25.73
CA LYS A 131 1.47 3.89 27.11
C LYS A 131 2.20 2.60 27.53
N GLU A 132 1.49 1.51 27.77
CA GLU A 132 2.05 0.21 28.16
C GLU A 132 2.21 -0.77 26.98
N GLN A 133 1.75 -0.40 25.78
CA GLN A 133 1.77 -1.25 24.59
C GLN A 133 3.03 -0.98 23.75
N GLY A 134 3.76 -2.02 23.38
CA GLY A 134 4.87 -1.94 22.43
C GLY A 134 4.36 -1.74 20.99
N ARG A 135 5.01 -0.87 20.23
CA ARG A 135 4.54 -0.50 18.88
C ARG A 135 5.03 -1.41 17.77
N PHE A 136 6.02 -2.25 18.05
CA PHE A 136 6.68 -3.09 17.06
C PHE A 136 6.90 -4.51 17.58
N THR A 137 6.59 -5.51 16.75
CA THR A 137 6.78 -6.93 17.09
C THR A 137 8.10 -7.50 16.55
N LEU A 138 8.78 -6.76 15.67
CA LEU A 138 10.02 -7.17 15.02
C LEU A 138 10.83 -5.93 14.66
N VAL A 139 12.15 -6.01 14.80
CA VAL A 139 13.09 -4.99 14.31
C VAL A 139 13.98 -5.59 13.23
N VAL A 140 14.18 -4.88 12.12
CA VAL A 140 15.04 -5.28 11.02
C VAL A 140 16.09 -4.21 10.78
N TYR A 141 17.36 -4.58 10.79
CA TYR A 141 18.48 -3.72 10.41
C TYR A 141 19.03 -4.17 9.07
N GLU A 142 18.98 -3.30 8.06
CA GLU A 142 19.66 -3.56 6.78
C GLU A 142 21.19 -3.60 6.91
N ASN A 143 21.72 -3.04 8.00
CA ASN A 143 23.11 -3.14 8.38
C ASN A 143 23.22 -3.31 9.90
N ILE A 144 23.58 -4.52 10.35
CA ILE A 144 23.72 -4.86 11.76
C ILE A 144 24.80 -4.01 12.46
N LEU A 145 25.76 -3.45 11.71
CA LEU A 145 26.75 -2.54 12.29
C LEU A 145 26.11 -1.27 12.86
N LYS A 146 24.96 -0.84 12.36
CA LYS A 146 24.25 0.30 12.93
C LYS A 146 23.73 -0.01 14.34
N TYR A 147 23.23 -1.22 14.56
CA TYR A 147 22.76 -1.67 15.87
C TYR A 147 23.91 -1.82 16.89
N VAL A 148 25.07 -2.36 16.50
CA VAL A 148 26.20 -2.54 17.43
C VAL A 148 26.98 -1.26 17.71
N ASN A 149 26.81 -0.24 16.85
CA ASN A 149 27.44 1.07 17.00
C ASN A 149 26.46 2.18 17.42
N LEU A 150 25.24 1.83 17.84
CA LEU A 150 24.37 2.77 18.55
C LEU A 150 25.11 3.36 19.75
N ASP A 151 24.79 4.60 20.10
CA ASP A 151 25.18 5.15 21.38
C ASP A 151 24.57 4.35 22.53
N VAL A 152 25.22 4.42 23.70
CA VAL A 152 24.89 3.59 24.86
C VAL A 152 23.42 3.73 25.26
N TRP A 153 22.89 4.95 25.27
CA TRP A 153 21.51 5.22 25.69
C TRP A 153 20.48 4.59 24.74
N ASN A 154 20.61 4.85 23.43
CA ASN A 154 19.72 4.27 22.44
C ASN A 154 19.83 2.74 22.38
N ARG A 155 21.03 2.20 22.58
CA ARG A 155 21.24 0.76 22.63
C ARG A 155 20.55 0.11 23.83
N GLU A 156 20.73 0.66 25.03
CA GLU A 156 20.07 0.18 26.25
C GLU A 156 18.55 0.27 26.15
N LEU A 157 18.03 1.37 25.59
CA LEU A 157 16.59 1.57 25.39
C LEU A 157 16.00 0.47 24.47
N LEU A 158 16.65 0.21 23.34
CA LEU A 158 16.19 -0.80 22.39
C LEU A 158 16.33 -2.23 22.97
N ASP A 159 17.44 -2.55 23.60
CA ASP A 159 17.66 -3.87 24.18
C ASP A 159 16.66 -4.15 25.31
N LYS A 160 16.38 -3.16 26.18
CA LYS A 160 15.34 -3.26 27.20
C LYS A 160 13.97 -3.50 26.58
N TYR A 161 13.62 -2.75 25.53
CA TYR A 161 12.36 -2.96 24.80
C TYR A 161 12.27 -4.37 24.22
N CYS A 162 13.35 -4.86 23.58
CA CYS A 162 13.40 -6.20 23.02
C CYS A 162 13.22 -7.30 24.06
N VAL A 163 13.88 -7.20 25.22
CA VAL A 163 13.76 -8.17 26.31
C VAL A 163 12.38 -8.11 26.97
N GLU A 164 11.87 -6.91 27.26
CA GLU A 164 10.60 -6.71 27.98
C GLU A 164 9.38 -7.16 27.16
N TYR A 165 9.41 -6.89 25.85
CA TYR A 165 8.30 -7.17 24.93
C TYR A 165 8.51 -8.42 24.06
N GLY A 166 9.65 -9.11 24.19
CA GLY A 166 9.98 -10.30 23.42
C GLY A 166 10.14 -10.04 21.92
N VAL A 167 10.77 -8.91 21.56
CA VAL A 167 10.93 -8.47 20.17
C VAL A 167 12.28 -8.94 19.62
N GLY A 168 12.24 -9.77 18.58
CA GLY A 168 13.44 -10.26 17.89
C GLY A 168 14.04 -9.26 16.90
N ILE A 169 15.27 -9.54 16.46
CA ILE A 169 16.02 -8.70 15.51
C ILE A 169 16.46 -9.51 14.28
N ILE A 170 16.21 -9.00 13.07
CA ILE A 170 16.87 -9.48 11.85
C ILE A 170 17.97 -8.50 11.47
N GLY A 171 19.17 -9.00 11.20
CA GLY A 171 20.33 -8.19 10.83
C GLY A 171 20.99 -8.67 9.55
N PHE A 172 21.40 -7.74 8.70
CA PHE A 172 22.21 -8.04 7.53
C PHE A 172 23.62 -7.49 7.70
N PHE A 173 24.62 -8.24 7.22
CA PHE A 173 25.99 -7.78 7.09
C PHE A 173 26.49 -8.16 5.70
N LYS A 174 26.67 -7.15 4.84
CA LYS A 174 27.28 -7.32 3.52
C LYS A 174 28.68 -6.71 3.57
N ALA A 175 29.70 -7.47 3.18
CA ALA A 175 31.06 -6.97 3.17
C ALA A 175 31.26 -5.92 2.06
N ASN A 176 32.26 -5.07 2.24
CA ASN A 176 32.74 -4.15 1.23
C ASN A 176 34.27 -4.10 1.26
N GLU A 177 34.88 -3.32 0.36
CA GLU A 177 36.33 -3.20 0.23
C GLU A 177 37.04 -2.76 1.51
N ASN A 178 36.34 -2.02 2.39
CA ASN A 178 36.89 -1.57 3.68
C ASN A 178 36.59 -2.52 4.85
N SER A 179 35.86 -3.62 4.61
CA SER A 179 35.59 -4.62 5.64
C SER A 179 36.86 -5.38 6.01
N LEU A 180 37.13 -5.50 7.31
CA LEU A 180 38.19 -6.37 7.81
C LEU A 180 37.93 -7.82 7.39
N LEU A 181 38.99 -8.54 7.00
CA LEU A 181 38.88 -9.96 6.60
C LEU A 181 38.33 -10.84 7.72
N SER A 182 38.71 -10.56 8.97
CA SER A 182 38.19 -11.22 10.15
C SER A 182 38.04 -10.21 11.29
N ALA A 183 36.87 -10.16 11.91
CA ALA A 183 36.61 -9.29 13.06
C ALA A 183 35.54 -9.86 13.99
N GLN A 184 35.70 -9.65 15.29
CA GLN A 184 34.62 -9.93 16.25
C GLN A 184 33.54 -8.85 16.16
N LEU A 185 32.27 -9.26 16.10
CA LEU A 185 31.15 -8.35 16.18
C LEU A 185 31.11 -7.74 17.59
N LYS A 186 31.25 -6.42 17.67
CA LYS A 186 31.34 -5.68 18.94
C LYS A 186 30.21 -6.05 19.91
N GLY A 187 30.58 -6.54 21.10
CA GLY A 187 29.65 -6.91 22.17
C GLY A 187 29.04 -8.31 22.03
N PHE A 188 29.47 -9.11 21.05
CA PHE A 188 28.93 -10.46 20.81
C PHE A 188 30.04 -11.50 20.72
N PRO A 189 29.80 -12.75 21.16
CA PRO A 189 30.72 -13.87 20.96
C PRO A 189 30.59 -14.43 19.53
N LEU A 190 30.67 -13.56 18.52
CA LEU A 190 30.46 -13.87 17.11
C LEU A 190 31.55 -13.22 16.26
N PHE A 191 32.24 -14.01 15.45
CA PHE A 191 33.27 -13.59 14.52
C PHE A 191 32.72 -13.57 13.10
N LEU A 192 33.03 -12.50 12.37
CA LEU A 192 32.69 -12.29 10.97
C LEU A 192 33.93 -12.51 10.13
N HIS A 193 33.83 -13.37 9.11
CA HIS A 193 34.87 -13.53 8.10
C HIS A 193 34.33 -13.08 6.74
N SER A 194 34.92 -12.05 6.15
CA SER A 194 34.32 -11.25 5.07
C SER A 194 35.10 -11.32 3.75
N ASN A 195 34.48 -10.81 2.67
CA ASN A 195 35.04 -10.78 1.31
C ASN A 195 35.40 -12.19 0.78
N LEU A 196 34.47 -13.12 0.94
CA LEU A 196 34.59 -14.50 0.48
C LEU A 196 33.73 -14.77 -0.76
N GLY A 197 34.32 -15.46 -1.75
CA GLY A 197 33.55 -16.16 -2.78
C GLY A 197 33.03 -17.49 -2.24
N LEU A 198 31.71 -17.70 -2.29
CA LEU A 198 31.06 -18.92 -1.76
C LEU A 198 30.43 -19.77 -2.87
N LYS A 199 30.24 -21.07 -2.63
CA LYS A 199 29.57 -22.03 -3.52
C LYS A 199 28.85 -23.13 -2.74
N ASP A 200 28.03 -23.92 -3.43
CA ASP A 200 27.42 -25.15 -2.91
C ASP A 200 26.62 -24.95 -1.60
N CYS A 201 25.66 -24.01 -1.61
CA CYS A 201 24.90 -23.63 -0.42
C CYS A 201 23.88 -24.71 -0.01
N THR A 202 23.79 -25.01 1.28
CA THR A 202 22.95 -26.05 1.87
C THR A 202 22.11 -25.47 3.01
N VAL A 203 20.83 -25.84 3.05
CA VAL A 203 19.91 -25.50 4.14
C VAL A 203 20.07 -26.49 5.29
N ASN A 204 20.26 -26.02 6.52
CA ASN A 204 20.36 -26.89 7.69
C ASN A 204 18.99 -27.46 8.09
N PRO A 205 18.72 -28.78 7.90
CA PRO A 205 17.41 -29.37 8.21
C PRO A 205 17.04 -29.34 9.69
N LYS A 206 18.01 -29.13 10.58
CA LYS A 206 17.78 -29.06 12.04
C LYS A 206 17.36 -27.67 12.52
N SER A 207 17.39 -26.67 11.66
CA SER A 207 17.06 -25.30 12.06
C SER A 207 15.55 -25.18 12.35
N PRO A 208 15.14 -24.79 13.58
CA PRO A 208 13.74 -24.57 13.95
C PRO A 208 13.13 -23.34 13.27
N LEU A 209 13.94 -22.49 12.64
CA LEU A 209 13.49 -21.34 11.87
C LEU A 209 12.71 -21.74 10.62
N LEU A 210 13.03 -22.90 10.01
CA LEU A 210 12.49 -23.29 8.72
C LEU A 210 10.99 -23.60 8.82
N PHE A 211 10.19 -22.91 8.00
CA PHE A 211 8.74 -23.14 7.92
C PHE A 211 8.30 -23.32 6.47
N ILE A 212 8.50 -22.31 5.63
CA ILE A 212 8.28 -22.36 4.18
C ILE A 212 9.48 -23.01 3.50
N THR A 213 10.71 -22.71 3.92
CA THR A 213 11.91 -23.25 3.29
C THR A 213 12.00 -24.75 3.52
N ARG A 214 12.22 -25.51 2.45
CA ARG A 214 12.48 -26.95 2.55
C ARG A 214 13.98 -27.19 2.57
N SER A 215 14.45 -27.99 3.53
CA SER A 215 15.79 -28.56 3.48
C SER A 215 15.82 -29.68 2.44
N GLY A 216 16.72 -29.58 1.46
CA GLY A 216 16.83 -30.53 0.36
C GLY A 216 18.28 -30.72 -0.09
N GLN A 217 18.46 -30.97 -1.39
CA GLN A 217 19.80 -31.08 -1.96
C GLN A 217 20.55 -29.73 -1.90
N PRO A 218 21.89 -29.75 -1.80
CA PRO A 218 22.69 -28.53 -1.93
C PRO A 218 22.38 -27.80 -3.23
N LEU A 219 22.32 -26.47 -3.20
CA LEU A 219 22.31 -25.63 -4.39
C LEU A 219 23.72 -25.64 -4.99
N PRO A 220 23.98 -26.35 -6.10
CA PRO A 220 25.33 -26.48 -6.63
C PRO A 220 25.79 -25.20 -7.32
N GLY A 221 27.10 -24.96 -7.29
CA GLY A 221 27.74 -23.88 -8.04
C GLY A 221 27.97 -22.59 -7.24
N PRO A 222 28.54 -21.56 -7.89
CA PRO A 222 28.95 -20.32 -7.24
C PRO A 222 27.75 -19.51 -6.77
N LEU A 223 27.87 -18.90 -5.59
CA LEU A 223 26.95 -17.86 -5.13
C LEU A 223 27.28 -16.51 -5.80
N PRO A 224 26.31 -15.60 -5.91
CA PRO A 224 26.53 -14.31 -6.56
C PRO A 224 27.55 -13.44 -5.80
N GLY A 225 28.62 -13.03 -6.47
CA GLY A 225 29.65 -12.13 -5.94
C GLY A 225 30.62 -12.77 -4.94
N ASP A 226 31.62 -11.97 -4.54
CA ASP A 226 32.70 -12.37 -3.62
C ASP A 226 32.70 -11.53 -2.33
N ASP A 227 31.61 -10.82 -2.05
CA ASP A 227 31.42 -9.91 -0.92
C ASP A 227 30.65 -10.58 0.25
N TRP A 228 30.72 -11.92 0.34
CA TRP A 228 30.04 -12.67 1.38
C TRP A 228 30.77 -12.61 2.71
N THR A 229 29.97 -12.68 3.78
CA THR A 229 30.44 -12.88 5.15
C THR A 229 29.91 -14.21 5.68
N VAL A 230 30.76 -14.94 6.40
CA VAL A 230 30.39 -16.13 7.16
C VAL A 230 30.58 -15.89 8.65
N PHE A 231 29.82 -16.62 9.45
CA PHE A 231 29.75 -16.46 10.89
C PHE A 231 30.44 -17.63 11.60
N GLN A 232 31.29 -17.33 12.57
CA GLN A 232 31.91 -18.30 13.46
C GLN A 232 31.68 -17.89 14.91
N SER A 233 31.28 -18.83 15.75
CA SER A 233 31.06 -18.60 17.18
C SER A 233 31.52 -19.81 17.97
N ASN A 234 32.04 -19.57 19.17
CA ASN A 234 32.30 -20.59 20.18
C ASN A 234 31.16 -20.68 21.24
N HIS A 235 30.17 -19.80 21.17
CA HIS A 235 29.00 -19.79 22.03
C HIS A 235 27.85 -20.59 21.42
N SER A 236 27.17 -21.40 22.24
CA SER A 236 26.06 -22.28 21.83
C SER A 236 24.75 -21.56 21.49
N THR A 237 24.73 -20.23 21.50
CA THR A 237 23.53 -19.45 21.17
C THR A 237 23.32 -19.36 19.66
N TYR A 238 24.40 -19.48 18.90
CA TYR A 238 24.37 -19.36 17.45
C TYR A 238 24.26 -20.73 16.80
N GLU A 239 23.20 -20.92 16.01
CA GLU A 239 23.00 -22.14 15.23
C GLU A 239 22.96 -21.80 13.73
N PRO A 240 23.60 -22.61 12.86
CA PRO A 240 23.60 -22.34 11.43
C PRO A 240 22.22 -22.59 10.81
N VAL A 241 21.81 -21.72 9.90
CA VAL A 241 20.59 -21.87 9.09
C VAL A 241 20.96 -22.21 7.64
N LEU A 242 21.88 -21.45 7.05
CA LEU A 242 22.47 -21.73 5.74
C LEU A 242 23.98 -21.96 5.89
N LEU A 243 24.48 -22.94 5.16
CA LEU A 243 25.88 -23.35 5.15
C LEU A 243 26.40 -23.36 3.71
N ALA A 244 27.62 -22.88 3.46
CA ALA A 244 28.21 -22.86 2.12
C ALA A 244 29.70 -23.26 2.16
N LYS A 245 30.28 -23.57 1.00
CA LYS A 245 31.71 -23.84 0.83
C LYS A 245 32.43 -22.61 0.29
N THR A 246 33.72 -22.47 0.55
CA THR A 246 34.54 -21.44 -0.12
C THR A 246 34.81 -21.84 -1.57
N GLN A 247 34.93 -20.85 -2.46
CA GLN A 247 35.35 -21.07 -3.84
C GLN A 247 36.86 -21.38 -3.93
N SER A 248 37.68 -20.70 -3.11
CA SER A 248 39.14 -20.84 -3.07
C SER A 248 39.64 -21.59 -1.82
N ALA A 249 40.73 -22.34 -1.99
CA ALA A 249 41.45 -23.01 -0.91
C ALA A 249 42.31 -22.02 -0.09
N ASP A 250 42.78 -20.92 -0.69
CA ASP A 250 43.59 -19.90 0.01
C ASP A 250 42.77 -19.16 1.09
N SER A 251 41.46 -19.01 0.88
CA SER A 251 40.54 -18.43 1.86
C SER A 251 40.38 -19.31 3.11
N MET A 252 40.63 -20.62 3.02
CA MET A 252 40.56 -21.53 4.19
C MET A 252 41.69 -21.29 5.19
N ALA A 253 42.84 -20.75 4.76
CA ALA A 253 43.96 -20.46 5.65
C ALA A 253 43.60 -19.41 6.73
N SER A 254 42.64 -18.53 6.43
CA SER A 254 42.16 -17.49 7.36
C SER A 254 41.10 -17.97 8.37
N ILE A 255 40.45 -19.11 8.13
CA ILE A 255 39.26 -19.57 8.89
C ILE A 255 39.59 -20.75 9.84
N GLY A 256 40.79 -21.31 9.76
CA GLY A 256 41.22 -22.47 10.56
C GLY A 256 40.73 -23.81 9.97
N GLN A 257 41.57 -24.84 10.04
CA GLN A 257 41.54 -26.07 9.22
C GLN A 257 40.31 -27.02 9.34
N ASN A 258 39.19 -26.65 9.99
CA ASN A 258 38.16 -27.64 10.38
C ASN A 258 36.73 -27.48 9.82
N ALA A 259 36.40 -26.47 9.02
CA ALA A 259 35.02 -26.30 8.54
C ALA A 259 34.87 -26.48 7.02
N ALA A 260 34.49 -27.69 6.60
CA ALA A 260 34.08 -27.97 5.21
C ALA A 260 32.79 -27.24 4.80
N LEU A 261 32.04 -26.70 5.77
CA LEU A 261 30.79 -25.95 5.59
C LEU A 261 30.76 -24.75 6.54
N LEU A 262 30.62 -23.56 5.98
CA LEU A 262 30.68 -22.27 6.67
C LEU A 262 29.29 -21.64 6.79
N PRO A 263 28.86 -21.21 7.99
CA PRO A 263 27.56 -20.59 8.17
C PRO A 263 27.46 -19.22 7.47
N SER A 264 26.61 -19.09 6.45
CA SER A 264 26.32 -17.81 5.79
C SER A 264 25.06 -17.12 6.35
N VAL A 265 24.23 -17.87 7.08
CA VAL A 265 23.12 -17.35 7.88
C VAL A 265 23.10 -18.09 9.21
N VAL A 266 22.97 -17.37 10.32
CA VAL A 266 22.87 -17.92 11.67
C VAL A 266 21.64 -17.40 12.39
N GLN A 267 21.05 -18.23 13.23
CA GLN A 267 20.08 -17.81 14.23
C GLN A 267 20.77 -17.69 15.58
N ASP A 268 20.45 -16.64 16.33
CA ASP A 268 20.84 -16.42 17.71
C ASP A 268 19.62 -16.72 18.60
N LEU A 269 19.76 -17.70 19.48
CA LEU A 269 18.71 -18.13 20.41
C LEU A 269 18.50 -17.12 21.56
N GLY A 270 19.34 -16.09 21.68
CA GLY A 270 19.27 -15.08 22.73
C GLY A 270 19.78 -15.59 24.08
N LEU A 271 20.59 -16.66 24.12
CA LEU A 271 21.13 -17.20 25.38
C LEU A 271 22.18 -16.29 26.02
N HIS A 272 22.75 -15.37 25.24
CA HIS A 272 23.77 -14.42 25.72
C HIS A 272 23.17 -13.18 26.39
N ASP A 273 22.11 -12.59 25.80
CA ASP A 273 21.55 -11.30 26.23
C ASP A 273 20.02 -11.24 26.28
N GLY A 274 19.33 -12.37 26.06
CA GLY A 274 17.87 -12.46 26.09
C GLY A 274 17.16 -12.05 24.79
N ILE A 275 17.89 -11.70 23.73
CA ILE A 275 17.30 -11.22 22.46
C ILE A 275 17.54 -12.23 21.35
N GLN A 276 16.46 -12.74 20.74
CA GLN A 276 16.57 -13.64 19.60
C GLN A 276 16.89 -12.87 18.31
N ARG A 277 17.79 -13.42 17.49
CA ARG A 277 18.20 -12.78 16.24
C ARG A 277 18.34 -13.74 15.07
N VAL A 278 18.28 -13.21 13.86
CA VAL A 278 18.68 -13.92 12.63
C VAL A 278 19.61 -13.01 11.83
N LEU A 279 20.81 -13.49 11.53
CA LEU A 279 21.87 -12.71 10.91
C LEU A 279 22.22 -13.29 9.52
N PHE A 280 22.20 -12.42 8.51
CA PHE A 280 22.51 -12.74 7.12
C PHE A 280 23.87 -12.19 6.72
N GLY A 281 24.72 -13.03 6.12
CA GLY A 281 26.08 -12.69 5.69
C GLY A 281 26.17 -12.07 4.28
N ASN A 282 25.03 -11.74 3.66
CA ASN A 282 24.94 -10.94 2.44
C ASN A 282 23.49 -10.38 2.33
N ASN A 283 23.20 -9.60 1.29
CA ASN A 283 21.90 -9.00 1.01
C ASN A 283 20.85 -10.03 0.51
N LEU A 284 19.69 -9.53 0.06
CA LEU A 284 18.59 -10.34 -0.46
C LEU A 284 18.66 -10.59 -1.97
N ALA A 285 19.75 -10.23 -2.67
CA ALA A 285 19.91 -10.53 -4.10
C ALA A 285 19.97 -12.05 -4.35
N PHE A 286 20.47 -12.82 -3.38
CA PHE A 286 20.42 -14.28 -3.40
C PHE A 286 19.03 -14.78 -2.99
N TRP A 287 18.34 -15.48 -3.90
CA TRP A 287 16.92 -15.86 -3.72
C TRP A 287 16.65 -16.73 -2.48
N LEU A 288 17.59 -17.56 -2.05
CA LEU A 288 17.42 -18.39 -0.85
C LEU A 288 17.45 -17.54 0.43
N HIS A 289 18.16 -16.40 0.43
CA HIS A 289 18.04 -15.43 1.53
C HIS A 289 16.63 -14.85 1.62
N LYS A 290 15.94 -14.61 0.49
CA LYS A 290 14.54 -14.16 0.52
C LYS A 290 13.62 -15.17 1.17
N LEU A 291 13.81 -16.47 0.91
CA LEU A 291 13.05 -17.54 1.57
C LEU A 291 13.31 -17.58 3.07
N VAL A 292 14.58 -17.61 3.47
CA VAL A 292 14.98 -17.65 4.88
C VAL A 292 14.56 -16.37 5.61
N PHE A 293 14.52 -15.23 4.94
CA PHE A 293 14.01 -13.98 5.50
C PHE A 293 12.51 -14.07 5.83
N VAL A 294 11.68 -14.64 4.94
CA VAL A 294 10.25 -14.86 5.23
C VAL A 294 10.07 -15.80 6.42
N ASP A 295 10.87 -16.86 6.50
CA ASP A 295 10.86 -17.77 7.65
C ASP A 295 11.33 -17.09 8.94
N ALA A 296 12.36 -16.23 8.88
CA ALA A 296 12.85 -15.47 10.01
C ALA A 296 11.79 -14.50 10.57
N VAL A 297 11.06 -13.80 9.70
CA VAL A 297 9.94 -12.93 10.08
C VAL A 297 8.85 -13.75 10.79
N ALA A 298 8.49 -14.90 10.25
CA ALA A 298 7.50 -15.78 10.86
C ALA A 298 7.99 -16.34 12.21
N PHE A 299 9.23 -16.77 12.30
CA PHE A 299 9.83 -17.37 13.49
C PHE A 299 9.91 -16.36 14.64
N LEU A 300 10.55 -15.20 14.42
CA LEU A 300 10.78 -14.19 15.45
C LEU A 300 9.50 -13.48 15.92
N THR A 301 8.40 -13.58 15.16
CA THR A 301 7.10 -13.01 15.54
C THR A 301 6.14 -14.05 16.12
N GLY A 302 6.59 -15.28 16.36
CA GLY A 302 5.71 -16.37 16.82
C GLY A 302 4.56 -16.64 15.84
N LYS A 303 4.83 -16.52 14.54
CA LYS A 303 3.89 -16.63 13.41
C LYS A 303 2.79 -15.58 13.36
N ARG A 304 2.88 -14.50 14.15
CA ARG A 304 1.96 -13.35 14.05
C ARG A 304 2.07 -12.65 12.70
N LEU A 305 3.28 -12.61 12.12
CA LEU A 305 3.53 -12.17 10.75
C LEU A 305 3.96 -13.37 9.90
N SER A 306 2.99 -14.19 9.49
CA SER A 306 3.23 -15.38 8.66
C SER A 306 2.13 -15.56 7.62
N LEU A 307 2.51 -16.09 6.46
CA LEU A 307 1.56 -16.58 5.45
C LEU A 307 1.28 -18.07 5.68
N SER A 308 0.10 -18.56 5.25
CA SER A 308 -0.18 -20.01 5.22
C SER A 308 0.82 -20.74 4.30
N LEU A 309 0.92 -22.06 4.38
CA LEU A 309 1.64 -22.87 3.38
C LEU A 309 0.83 -23.09 2.09
N ASP A 310 -0.48 -22.87 2.13
CA ASP A 310 -1.35 -23.08 0.98
C ASP A 310 -1.14 -21.99 -0.09
N ARG A 311 -1.03 -22.41 -1.36
CA ARG A 311 -0.95 -21.54 -2.53
C ARG A 311 -2.01 -21.94 -3.55
N TYR A 312 -2.86 -20.99 -3.89
CA TYR A 312 -3.87 -21.17 -4.91
C TYR A 312 -3.38 -20.61 -6.24
N PHE A 313 -3.43 -21.44 -7.25
CA PHE A 313 -2.77 -21.24 -8.54
C PHE A 313 -3.78 -21.41 -9.68
N LEU A 314 -3.97 -20.37 -10.48
CA LEU A 314 -4.82 -20.37 -11.68
C LEU A 314 -4.03 -19.81 -12.87
N VAL A 315 -4.13 -20.45 -14.02
CA VAL A 315 -3.53 -20.00 -15.27
C VAL A 315 -4.63 -19.72 -16.28
N ASP A 316 -4.80 -18.44 -16.60
CA ASP A 316 -5.70 -17.98 -17.65
C ASP A 316 -4.93 -17.91 -18.98
N ILE A 317 -5.48 -18.53 -20.02
CA ILE A 317 -5.00 -18.45 -21.40
C ILE A 317 -5.99 -17.57 -22.17
N ASP A 318 -5.67 -16.29 -22.28
CA ASP A 318 -6.45 -15.35 -23.07
C ASP A 318 -6.26 -15.62 -24.58
N ASP A 319 -7.06 -14.96 -25.41
CA ASP A 319 -6.90 -14.95 -26.87
C ASP A 319 -7.07 -16.30 -27.58
N ILE A 320 -7.84 -17.24 -27.01
CA ILE A 320 -8.23 -18.46 -27.72
C ILE A 320 -9.00 -18.06 -28.99
N PHE A 321 -8.52 -18.58 -30.12
CA PHE A 321 -8.84 -18.26 -31.51
C PHE A 321 -8.34 -16.92 -32.08
N VAL A 322 -7.78 -16.00 -31.30
CA VAL A 322 -7.45 -14.64 -31.80
C VAL A 322 -6.11 -14.59 -32.55
N GLY A 323 -5.16 -15.47 -32.19
CA GLY A 323 -3.78 -15.45 -32.70
C GLY A 323 -3.67 -15.39 -34.22
N LYS A 324 -2.65 -14.69 -34.73
CA LYS A 324 -2.39 -14.63 -36.18
C LYS A 324 -1.92 -15.99 -36.71
N GLU A 325 -2.13 -16.26 -37.99
CA GLU A 325 -1.56 -17.42 -38.68
C GLU A 325 -0.05 -17.56 -38.40
N GLY A 326 0.39 -18.79 -38.13
CA GLY A 326 1.77 -19.13 -37.75
C GLY A 326 2.06 -19.03 -36.25
N THR A 327 1.13 -18.50 -35.46
CA THR A 327 1.28 -18.33 -34.00
C THR A 327 0.30 -19.17 -33.19
N ARG A 328 -0.58 -19.93 -33.86
CA ARG A 328 -1.66 -20.66 -33.21
C ARG A 328 -1.21 -22.06 -32.79
N MET A 329 -2.02 -22.69 -31.94
CA MET A 329 -1.76 -24.07 -31.52
C MET A 329 -2.10 -25.03 -32.65
N LYS A 330 -1.20 -25.96 -32.95
CA LYS A 330 -1.46 -27.09 -33.84
C LYS A 330 -1.94 -28.30 -33.04
N VAL A 331 -2.38 -29.35 -33.72
CA VAL A 331 -2.76 -30.63 -33.09
C VAL A 331 -1.74 -31.14 -32.03
N PRO A 332 -0.42 -31.15 -32.29
CA PRO A 332 0.56 -31.58 -31.29
C PRO A 332 0.61 -30.67 -30.04
N ASP A 333 0.32 -29.38 -30.19
CA ASP A 333 0.35 -28.41 -29.11
C ASP A 333 -0.85 -28.58 -28.17
N VAL A 334 -2.04 -28.81 -28.73
CA VAL A 334 -3.26 -29.10 -27.97
C VAL A 334 -3.11 -30.40 -27.17
N LYS A 335 -2.50 -31.44 -27.76
CA LYS A 335 -2.19 -32.68 -27.03
C LYS A 335 -1.23 -32.43 -25.87
N ALA A 336 -0.16 -31.67 -26.10
CA ALA A 336 0.80 -31.31 -25.06
C ALA A 336 0.18 -30.46 -23.94
N LEU A 337 -0.77 -29.57 -24.27
CA LEU A 337 -1.52 -28.79 -23.29
C LEU A 337 -2.29 -29.71 -22.33
N LEU A 338 -3.00 -30.71 -22.87
CA LEU A 338 -3.76 -31.67 -22.08
C LEU A 338 -2.85 -32.59 -21.26
N GLU A 339 -1.77 -33.11 -21.86
CA GLU A 339 -0.78 -33.94 -21.17
C GLU A 339 -0.12 -33.19 -20.01
N THR A 340 0.29 -31.94 -20.24
CA THR A 340 0.90 -31.10 -19.18
C THR A 340 -0.10 -30.76 -18.09
N GLN A 341 -1.38 -30.52 -18.43
CA GLN A 341 -2.43 -30.34 -17.43
C GLN A 341 -2.54 -31.56 -16.51
N MET A 342 -2.54 -32.77 -17.09
CA MET A 342 -2.60 -34.02 -16.33
C MET A 342 -1.35 -34.22 -15.46
N GLU A 343 -0.17 -33.90 -15.98
CA GLU A 343 1.07 -33.94 -15.20
C GLU A 343 1.02 -32.96 -14.02
N LEU A 344 0.60 -31.72 -14.25
CA LEU A 344 0.49 -30.69 -13.22
C LEU A 344 -0.54 -31.09 -12.14
N ARG A 345 -1.63 -31.79 -12.47
CA ARG A 345 -2.60 -32.32 -11.50
C ARG A 345 -1.98 -33.25 -10.45
N THR A 346 -0.85 -33.90 -10.77
CA THR A 346 -0.12 -34.75 -9.80
C THR A 346 0.57 -33.96 -8.69
N HIS A 347 0.78 -32.65 -8.88
CA HIS A 347 1.49 -31.78 -7.93
C HIS A 347 0.65 -30.59 -7.48
N VAL A 348 -0.37 -30.22 -8.25
CA VAL A 348 -1.32 -29.13 -8.01
C VAL A 348 -2.72 -29.73 -8.16
N PRO A 349 -3.35 -30.23 -7.08
CA PRO A 349 -4.65 -30.85 -7.15
C PRO A 349 -5.68 -29.94 -7.82
N ASN A 350 -6.54 -30.54 -8.65
CA ASN A 350 -7.58 -29.87 -9.45
C ASN A 350 -7.06 -28.85 -10.48
N PHE A 351 -5.77 -28.88 -10.83
CA PHE A 351 -5.23 -27.98 -11.85
C PHE A 351 -5.97 -28.13 -13.18
N THR A 352 -6.48 -27.02 -13.71
CA THR A 352 -7.19 -26.93 -14.97
C THR A 352 -6.86 -25.58 -15.60
N PHE A 353 -6.40 -25.58 -16.85
CA PHE A 353 -6.21 -24.36 -17.62
C PHE A 353 -7.58 -23.71 -17.89
N ASN A 354 -7.62 -22.39 -17.81
CA ASN A 354 -8.83 -21.61 -17.99
C ASN A 354 -8.72 -20.79 -19.29
N LEU A 355 -9.58 -21.07 -20.24
CA LEU A 355 -9.44 -20.66 -21.65
C LEU A 355 -10.37 -19.49 -21.98
N GLY A 356 -9.79 -18.36 -22.34
CA GLY A 356 -10.47 -17.12 -22.71
C GLY A 356 -10.66 -17.00 -24.20
N PHE A 357 -11.90 -17.09 -24.69
CA PHE A 357 -12.16 -17.22 -26.14
C PHE A 357 -12.89 -16.02 -26.76
N SER A 358 -12.54 -15.76 -28.03
CA SER A 358 -13.23 -14.85 -28.95
C SER A 358 -13.61 -15.58 -30.23
N GLY A 359 -14.86 -16.04 -30.30
CA GLY A 359 -15.34 -16.93 -31.37
C GLY A 359 -15.32 -16.35 -32.79
N LYS A 360 -15.16 -15.03 -32.98
CA LYS A 360 -15.08 -14.43 -34.31
C LYS A 360 -13.94 -14.98 -35.17
N TYR A 361 -12.87 -15.42 -34.52
CA TYR A 361 -11.61 -15.78 -35.16
C TYR A 361 -11.35 -17.30 -35.17
N TYR A 362 -12.39 -18.09 -34.89
CA TYR A 362 -12.34 -19.54 -35.09
C TYR A 362 -12.13 -19.85 -36.58
N HIS A 363 -11.24 -20.80 -36.89
CA HIS A 363 -10.81 -21.12 -38.27
C HIS A 363 -10.28 -19.92 -39.05
N ALA A 364 -9.33 -19.21 -38.44
CA ALA A 364 -8.64 -18.07 -39.04
C ALA A 364 -7.12 -18.31 -39.15
N GLY A 365 -6.66 -19.55 -38.98
CA GLY A 365 -5.27 -19.96 -39.13
C GLY A 365 -5.00 -20.66 -40.46
N SER A 366 -3.91 -21.42 -40.51
CA SER A 366 -3.66 -22.40 -41.58
C SER A 366 -4.45 -23.69 -41.34
N ASP A 367 -4.54 -24.56 -42.35
CA ASP A 367 -5.23 -25.86 -42.24
C ASP A 367 -4.75 -26.69 -41.01
N GLU A 368 -3.45 -26.64 -40.69
CA GLU A 368 -2.88 -27.34 -39.53
C GLU A 368 -3.29 -26.72 -38.18
N GLU A 369 -3.45 -25.40 -38.15
CA GLU A 369 -3.86 -24.64 -36.97
C GLU A 369 -5.37 -24.77 -36.74
N ASP A 370 -6.16 -24.78 -37.82
CA ASP A 370 -7.61 -24.96 -37.76
C ASP A 370 -7.98 -26.37 -37.28
N LEU A 371 -7.21 -27.39 -37.69
CA LEU A 371 -7.29 -28.74 -37.09
C LEU A 371 -6.93 -28.73 -35.59
N GLY A 372 -6.04 -27.83 -35.16
CA GLY A 372 -5.75 -27.58 -33.75
C GLY A 372 -6.94 -26.99 -33.00
N ASP A 373 -7.58 -25.97 -33.58
CA ASP A 373 -8.80 -25.36 -33.03
C ASP A 373 -9.93 -26.40 -32.86
N ASP A 374 -10.13 -27.26 -33.86
CA ASP A 374 -11.12 -28.36 -33.82
C ASP A 374 -10.82 -29.36 -32.70
N LEU A 375 -9.55 -29.78 -32.59
CA LEU A 375 -9.14 -30.70 -31.55
C LEU A 375 -9.31 -30.07 -30.16
N LEU A 376 -9.01 -28.77 -30.00
CA LEU A 376 -9.19 -28.07 -28.73
C LEU A 376 -10.66 -28.08 -28.28
N LEU A 377 -11.60 -27.81 -29.21
CA LEU A 377 -13.03 -27.86 -28.93
C LEU A 377 -13.52 -29.29 -28.64
N SER A 378 -12.94 -30.31 -29.26
CA SER A 378 -13.26 -31.71 -28.95
C SER A 378 -12.96 -32.06 -27.48
N PHE A 379 -12.01 -31.36 -26.85
CA PHE A 379 -11.66 -31.46 -25.43
C PHE A 379 -12.32 -30.38 -24.56
N GLY A 380 -13.37 -29.69 -25.04
CA GLY A 380 -13.96 -28.54 -24.35
C GLY A 380 -14.36 -28.78 -22.89
N LYS A 381 -14.73 -30.02 -22.51
CA LYS A 381 -15.09 -30.36 -21.12
C LYS A 381 -13.89 -30.60 -20.19
N GLU A 382 -12.69 -30.76 -20.73
CA GLU A 382 -11.46 -30.98 -19.97
C GLU A 382 -10.83 -29.68 -19.44
N PHE A 383 -11.32 -28.54 -19.95
CA PHE A 383 -10.84 -27.19 -19.61
C PHE A 383 -11.93 -26.35 -18.95
N TRP A 384 -11.51 -25.29 -18.26
CA TRP A 384 -12.41 -24.21 -17.89
C TRP A 384 -12.44 -23.15 -18.98
N TRP A 385 -13.54 -22.40 -19.06
CA TRP A 385 -13.74 -21.43 -20.12
C TRP A 385 -14.30 -20.12 -19.58
N PHE A 386 -13.89 -19.02 -20.21
CA PHE A 386 -14.46 -17.70 -19.98
C PHE A 386 -14.58 -16.91 -21.27
N PRO A 387 -15.60 -16.04 -21.40
CA PRO A 387 -15.73 -15.19 -22.56
C PRO A 387 -14.67 -14.09 -22.54
N HIS A 388 -14.06 -13.85 -23.70
CA HIS A 388 -13.08 -12.78 -23.93
C HIS A 388 -13.55 -11.79 -25.02
N MET A 389 -14.86 -11.51 -25.05
CA MET A 389 -15.57 -10.74 -26.10
C MET A 389 -15.57 -11.41 -27.49
N TRP A 390 -16.56 -11.09 -28.33
CA TRP A 390 -16.71 -11.73 -29.66
C TRP A 390 -15.51 -11.51 -30.59
N SER A 391 -15.12 -10.25 -30.75
CA SER A 391 -14.09 -9.83 -31.70
C SER A 391 -12.88 -9.19 -31.00
N HIS A 392 -12.57 -9.67 -29.79
CA HIS A 392 -11.48 -9.13 -28.96
C HIS A 392 -11.55 -7.59 -28.78
N MET A 393 -12.75 -7.01 -28.83
CA MET A 393 -12.93 -5.56 -28.72
C MET A 393 -12.93 -5.09 -27.27
N GLN A 394 -12.22 -3.99 -27.03
CA GLN A 394 -12.08 -3.40 -25.71
C GLN A 394 -13.38 -2.70 -25.27
N PRO A 395 -13.94 -3.01 -24.08
CA PRO A 395 -15.23 -2.46 -23.64
C PRO A 395 -15.32 -0.94 -23.58
N HIS A 396 -14.23 -0.23 -23.23
CA HIS A 396 -14.23 1.24 -23.14
C HIS A 396 -14.47 1.97 -24.48
N LEU A 397 -14.39 1.26 -25.62
CA LEU A 397 -14.68 1.80 -26.95
C LEU A 397 -16.18 1.77 -27.29
N PHE A 398 -17.00 1.15 -26.44
CA PHE A 398 -18.45 1.10 -26.64
C PHE A 398 -19.12 2.20 -25.82
N HIS A 399 -19.91 3.01 -26.52
CA HIS A 399 -20.69 4.11 -25.92
C HIS A 399 -22.11 3.68 -25.58
N ASN A 400 -22.58 2.58 -26.19
CA ASN A 400 -23.93 2.06 -26.04
C ASN A 400 -23.90 0.64 -25.45
N GLN A 401 -24.49 0.50 -24.26
CA GLN A 401 -24.58 -0.77 -23.55
C GLN A 401 -25.27 -1.87 -24.37
N SER A 402 -26.30 -1.54 -25.14
CA SER A 402 -27.02 -2.52 -25.97
C SER A 402 -26.11 -3.11 -27.04
N VAL A 403 -25.28 -2.29 -27.69
CA VAL A 403 -24.31 -2.76 -28.70
C VAL A 403 -23.25 -3.65 -28.06
N LEU A 404 -22.73 -3.26 -26.88
CA LEU A 404 -21.79 -4.08 -26.13
C LEU A 404 -22.38 -5.45 -25.77
N ALA A 405 -23.63 -5.47 -25.29
CA ALA A 405 -24.35 -6.69 -24.95
C ALA A 405 -24.62 -7.58 -26.18
N GLU A 406 -24.93 -6.98 -27.34
CA GLU A 406 -25.15 -7.71 -28.59
C GLU A 406 -23.86 -8.41 -29.07
N ARG A 407 -22.70 -7.75 -28.95
CA ARG A 407 -21.40 -8.41 -29.19
C ARG A 407 -21.16 -9.57 -28.22
N MET A 408 -21.52 -9.42 -26.95
CA MET A 408 -21.41 -10.52 -25.98
C MET A 408 -22.33 -11.70 -26.32
N LEU A 409 -23.54 -11.43 -26.83
CA LEU A 409 -24.50 -12.45 -27.25
C LEU A 409 -23.99 -13.27 -28.44
N LEU A 410 -23.30 -12.66 -29.41
CA LEU A 410 -22.66 -13.39 -30.51
C LEU A 410 -21.64 -14.40 -29.99
N ASN A 411 -20.78 -13.99 -29.06
CA ASN A 411 -19.79 -14.91 -28.46
C ASN A 411 -20.46 -16.02 -27.64
N LYS A 412 -21.60 -15.72 -26.98
CA LYS A 412 -22.37 -16.71 -26.23
C LYS A 412 -23.05 -17.72 -27.15
N LYS A 413 -23.57 -17.28 -28.29
CA LYS A 413 -24.16 -18.14 -29.31
C LYS A 413 -23.11 -19.11 -29.87
N PHE A 414 -21.94 -18.59 -30.25
CA PHE A 414 -20.81 -19.43 -30.68
C PHE A 414 -20.46 -20.50 -29.64
N ALA A 415 -20.36 -20.12 -28.36
CA ALA A 415 -20.08 -21.06 -27.28
C ALA A 415 -21.11 -22.18 -27.18
N MET A 416 -22.40 -21.86 -27.32
CA MET A 416 -23.48 -22.85 -27.29
C MET A 416 -23.41 -23.80 -28.49
N GLU A 417 -23.14 -23.28 -29.69
CA GLU A 417 -23.04 -24.06 -30.93
C GLU A 417 -21.86 -25.03 -30.90
N HIS A 418 -20.77 -24.68 -30.22
CA HIS A 418 -19.54 -25.47 -30.14
C HIS A 418 -19.39 -26.22 -28.81
N GLY A 419 -20.43 -26.28 -27.97
CA GLY A 419 -20.42 -27.04 -26.72
C GLY A 419 -19.51 -26.49 -25.61
N ILE A 420 -19.09 -25.23 -25.70
CA ILE A 420 -18.29 -24.55 -24.67
C ILE A 420 -19.19 -24.21 -23.47
N PRO A 421 -18.79 -24.52 -22.21
CA PRO A 421 -19.54 -24.15 -21.02
C PRO A 421 -19.79 -22.64 -20.89
N THR A 422 -21.06 -22.24 -20.69
CA THR A 422 -21.46 -20.82 -20.64
C THR A 422 -21.84 -20.31 -19.24
N ASN A 423 -21.77 -21.16 -18.22
CA ASN A 423 -22.25 -20.89 -16.86
C ASN A 423 -21.12 -20.84 -15.80
N MET A 424 -19.87 -20.64 -16.21
CA MET A 424 -18.71 -20.60 -15.31
C MET A 424 -18.69 -19.36 -14.39
N GLY A 425 -19.41 -18.30 -14.76
CA GLY A 425 -19.53 -17.08 -13.95
C GLY A 425 -18.25 -16.23 -13.85
N TYR A 426 -17.26 -16.51 -14.70
CA TYR A 426 -15.99 -15.79 -14.80
C TYR A 426 -15.83 -15.19 -16.19
N ALA A 427 -15.29 -13.97 -16.28
CA ALA A 427 -14.96 -13.31 -17.54
C ALA A 427 -13.73 -12.41 -17.36
N VAL A 428 -13.03 -12.15 -18.45
CA VAL A 428 -11.94 -11.18 -18.51
C VAL A 428 -12.16 -10.35 -19.77
N ALA A 429 -12.09 -9.03 -19.65
CA ALA A 429 -12.20 -8.16 -20.81
C ALA A 429 -10.86 -8.07 -21.56
N PRO A 430 -10.86 -7.99 -22.91
CA PRO A 430 -9.67 -7.67 -23.69
C PRO A 430 -8.91 -6.48 -23.14
N HIS A 431 -7.60 -6.66 -22.98
CA HIS A 431 -6.69 -5.64 -22.42
C HIS A 431 -7.07 -5.15 -21.00
N HIS A 432 -7.87 -5.93 -20.27
CA HIS A 432 -8.47 -5.55 -18.97
C HIS A 432 -9.32 -4.27 -18.99
N SER A 433 -9.66 -3.79 -20.19
CA SER A 433 -10.37 -2.53 -20.36
C SER A 433 -11.77 -2.58 -19.74
N GLY A 434 -12.11 -1.53 -18.99
CA GLY A 434 -13.40 -1.40 -18.33
C GLY A 434 -13.56 -2.22 -17.06
N VAL A 435 -12.63 -3.14 -16.75
CA VAL A 435 -12.56 -3.80 -15.43
C VAL A 435 -12.05 -2.80 -14.41
N TYR A 436 -10.90 -2.18 -14.72
CA TYR A 436 -10.36 -1.03 -14.00
C TYR A 436 -9.54 -0.13 -14.96
N PRO A 437 -9.78 1.20 -15.03
CA PRO A 437 -10.88 1.92 -14.38
C PRO A 437 -12.25 1.35 -14.79
N VAL A 438 -13.19 1.36 -13.85
CA VAL A 438 -14.49 0.73 -14.04
C VAL A 438 -15.27 1.40 -15.18
N HIS A 439 -15.86 0.58 -16.04
CA HIS A 439 -16.82 0.98 -17.06
C HIS A 439 -18.16 0.27 -16.78
N MET A 440 -19.15 1.02 -16.27
CA MET A 440 -20.40 0.43 -15.76
C MET A 440 -21.14 -0.43 -16.78
N GLN A 441 -21.16 -0.01 -18.05
CA GLN A 441 -21.80 -0.77 -19.13
C GLN A 441 -21.25 -2.19 -19.26
N LEU A 442 -19.95 -2.40 -18.97
CA LEU A 442 -19.33 -3.73 -18.99
C LEU A 442 -19.92 -4.62 -17.88
N TYR A 443 -19.93 -4.13 -16.63
CA TYR A 443 -20.42 -4.88 -15.47
C TYR A 443 -21.90 -5.27 -15.64
N ASP A 444 -22.72 -4.36 -16.13
CA ASP A 444 -24.15 -4.63 -16.35
C ASP A 444 -24.39 -5.59 -17.52
N SER A 445 -23.64 -5.46 -18.61
CA SER A 445 -23.73 -6.39 -19.76
C SER A 445 -23.23 -7.79 -19.38
N TRP A 446 -22.16 -7.89 -18.60
CA TRP A 446 -21.66 -9.15 -18.06
C TRP A 446 -22.67 -9.87 -17.18
N LYS A 447 -23.30 -9.19 -16.22
CA LYS A 447 -24.37 -9.77 -15.40
C LYS A 447 -25.53 -10.24 -16.28
N LYS A 448 -25.99 -9.39 -17.20
CA LYS A 448 -27.18 -9.65 -18.04
C LYS A 448 -26.97 -10.79 -19.04
N VAL A 449 -25.85 -10.80 -19.75
CA VAL A 449 -25.61 -11.74 -20.86
C VAL A 449 -25.01 -13.04 -20.36
N TRP A 450 -24.05 -12.99 -19.46
CA TRP A 450 -23.24 -14.14 -19.04
C TRP A 450 -23.44 -14.58 -17.60
N GLY A 451 -24.12 -13.79 -16.76
CA GLY A 451 -24.26 -14.09 -15.34
C GLY A 451 -22.94 -14.04 -14.58
N ILE A 452 -22.01 -13.16 -15.00
CA ILE A 452 -20.68 -13.06 -14.40
C ILE A 452 -20.77 -12.61 -12.94
N LYS A 453 -19.97 -13.27 -12.09
CA LYS A 453 -19.80 -12.98 -10.67
C LYS A 453 -18.36 -12.69 -10.30
N VAL A 454 -17.41 -13.13 -11.11
CA VAL A 454 -15.97 -12.92 -10.88
C VAL A 454 -15.29 -12.45 -12.16
N THR A 455 -14.31 -11.56 -12.03
CA THR A 455 -13.36 -11.19 -13.08
C THR A 455 -11.97 -11.00 -12.45
N SER A 456 -10.96 -10.75 -13.27
CA SER A 456 -9.63 -10.41 -12.81
C SER A 456 -9.00 -9.29 -13.63
N THR A 457 -8.08 -8.57 -13.01
CA THR A 457 -7.34 -7.49 -13.67
C THR A 457 -5.96 -7.32 -13.05
N GLU A 458 -4.99 -6.91 -13.86
CA GLU A 458 -3.68 -6.45 -13.40
C GLU A 458 -3.62 -4.95 -13.14
N GLU A 459 -4.69 -4.21 -13.46
CA GLU A 459 -4.69 -2.74 -13.50
C GLU A 459 -4.99 -2.10 -12.13
N TYR A 460 -5.51 -2.84 -11.15
CA TYR A 460 -6.00 -2.29 -9.87
C TYR A 460 -5.08 -2.60 -8.67
N PRO A 461 -4.79 -1.62 -7.79
CA PRO A 461 -5.10 -0.19 -7.94
C PRO A 461 -4.23 0.51 -8.98
N HIS A 462 -3.06 -0.08 -9.29
CA HIS A 462 -2.15 0.35 -10.35
C HIS A 462 -1.57 -0.86 -11.06
N LEU A 463 -1.14 -0.68 -12.31
CA LEU A 463 -0.45 -1.73 -13.07
C LEU A 463 0.88 -2.14 -12.42
N LYS A 464 1.63 -1.16 -11.91
CA LYS A 464 2.92 -1.35 -11.26
C LYS A 464 3.04 -0.49 -9.99
N PRO A 465 3.78 -0.96 -8.97
CA PRO A 465 4.37 -2.30 -8.86
C PRO A 465 3.32 -3.39 -8.57
N ALA A 466 3.54 -4.61 -9.06
CA ALA A 466 2.57 -5.71 -8.95
C ALA A 466 2.21 -6.09 -7.51
N ARG A 467 3.14 -5.91 -6.56
CA ARG A 467 2.93 -6.14 -5.13
C ARG A 467 1.81 -5.30 -4.50
N PHE A 468 1.39 -4.21 -5.14
CA PHE A 468 0.25 -3.40 -4.69
C PHE A 468 -1.08 -3.86 -5.26
N ARG A 469 -1.12 -4.82 -6.18
CA ARG A 469 -2.37 -5.30 -6.77
C ARG A 469 -3.27 -5.90 -5.69
N ARG A 470 -4.55 -5.54 -5.72
CA ARG A 470 -5.56 -5.97 -4.72
C ARG A 470 -6.83 -6.44 -5.42
N GLY A 471 -7.70 -7.12 -4.70
CA GLY A 471 -9.07 -7.37 -5.13
C GLY A 471 -9.99 -6.23 -4.72
N PHE A 472 -11.19 -6.22 -5.27
CA PHE A 472 -12.32 -5.41 -4.80
C PHE A 472 -13.64 -6.02 -5.27
N ILE A 473 -14.75 -5.61 -4.66
CA ILE A 473 -16.09 -5.97 -5.12
C ILE A 473 -16.78 -4.71 -5.62
N HIS A 474 -17.31 -4.78 -6.84
CA HIS A 474 -18.08 -3.69 -7.43
C HIS A 474 -19.29 -4.23 -8.19
N SER A 475 -20.46 -3.61 -7.97
CA SER A 475 -21.71 -3.98 -8.64
C SER A 475 -22.07 -5.48 -8.56
N GLY A 476 -21.70 -6.13 -7.44
CA GLY A 476 -21.92 -7.56 -7.20
C GLY A 476 -20.92 -8.50 -7.88
N ILE A 477 -19.92 -7.97 -8.60
CA ILE A 477 -18.84 -8.74 -9.23
C ILE A 477 -17.58 -8.61 -8.37
N SER A 478 -16.99 -9.75 -8.05
CA SER A 478 -15.67 -9.87 -7.42
C SER A 478 -14.57 -9.68 -8.45
N VAL A 479 -13.67 -8.73 -8.22
CA VAL A 479 -12.51 -8.48 -9.07
C VAL A 479 -11.27 -8.97 -8.32
N LEU A 480 -10.53 -9.91 -8.92
CA LEU A 480 -9.33 -10.50 -8.34
C LEU A 480 -8.04 -9.92 -8.96
N PRO A 481 -6.95 -9.78 -8.18
CA PRO A 481 -5.68 -9.31 -8.71
C PRO A 481 -5.06 -10.37 -9.62
N ARG A 482 -4.72 -9.98 -10.85
CA ARG A 482 -4.05 -10.82 -11.84
C ARG A 482 -2.56 -10.51 -11.88
N GLN A 483 -1.73 -11.53 -12.13
CA GLN A 483 -0.27 -11.48 -12.13
C GLN A 483 0.29 -11.69 -13.53
N THR A 484 1.43 -11.05 -13.80
CA THR A 484 2.25 -11.31 -14.98
C THR A 484 3.19 -12.47 -14.72
N CYS A 485 3.57 -13.22 -15.77
CA CYS A 485 4.46 -14.37 -15.65
C CYS A 485 5.74 -14.27 -16.47
N GLY A 486 6.03 -13.11 -17.06
CA GLY A 486 7.19 -12.92 -17.94
C GLY A 486 7.01 -13.50 -19.35
N LEU A 487 5.82 -13.99 -19.70
CA LEU A 487 5.49 -14.41 -21.06
C LEU A 487 4.81 -13.26 -21.82
N PHE A 488 5.23 -13.06 -23.07
CA PHE A 488 4.72 -12.00 -23.94
C PHE A 488 3.94 -12.60 -25.11
N THR A 489 2.92 -11.89 -25.59
CA THR A 489 2.05 -12.33 -26.70
C THR A 489 2.81 -12.61 -27.99
N HIS A 490 3.91 -11.90 -28.24
CA HIS A 490 4.71 -12.00 -29.47
C HIS A 490 5.97 -12.86 -29.32
N THR A 491 6.26 -13.34 -28.11
CA THR A 491 7.42 -14.20 -27.85
C THR A 491 6.95 -15.66 -27.87
N ILE A 492 7.19 -16.31 -29.00
CA ILE A 492 6.70 -17.66 -29.29
C ILE A 492 7.84 -18.67 -29.24
N PHE A 493 9.03 -18.28 -29.71
CA PHE A 493 10.22 -19.13 -29.70
C PHE A 493 11.12 -18.79 -28.53
N TYR A 494 11.72 -19.81 -27.91
CA TYR A 494 12.58 -19.66 -26.73
C TYR A 494 13.83 -18.82 -27.05
N LYS A 495 14.40 -19.01 -28.24
CA LYS A 495 15.56 -18.24 -28.74
C LYS A 495 15.28 -16.73 -28.88
N ASP A 496 14.02 -16.35 -29.08
CA ASP A 496 13.59 -14.97 -29.31
C ASP A 496 13.08 -14.31 -28.02
N TYR A 497 13.28 -14.96 -26.86
CA TYR A 497 12.90 -14.40 -25.57
C TYR A 497 13.66 -13.10 -25.30
N PRO A 498 12.96 -12.00 -24.93
CA PRO A 498 13.60 -10.70 -24.75
C PRO A 498 14.80 -10.74 -23.79
N GLY A 499 15.92 -10.16 -24.22
CA GLY A 499 17.19 -10.20 -23.48
C GLY A 499 17.99 -11.46 -23.79
N SER A 500 17.61 -12.59 -23.19
CA SER A 500 18.19 -13.90 -23.53
C SER A 500 17.24 -15.04 -23.12
N PRO A 501 17.38 -16.24 -23.70
CA PRO A 501 16.56 -17.40 -23.31
C PRO A 501 16.67 -17.73 -21.81
N ASN A 502 17.85 -17.50 -21.21
CA ASN A 502 18.10 -17.71 -19.79
C ASN A 502 17.33 -16.75 -18.87
N GLU A 503 16.79 -15.63 -19.38
CA GLU A 503 16.02 -14.69 -18.54
C GLU A 503 14.71 -15.32 -18.05
N LEU A 504 14.05 -16.14 -18.87
CA LEU A 504 12.86 -16.89 -18.45
C LEU A 504 13.20 -17.82 -17.28
N ASP A 505 14.33 -18.52 -17.35
CA ASP A 505 14.80 -19.41 -16.29
C ASP A 505 15.15 -18.64 -15.03
N LYS A 506 15.72 -17.44 -15.13
CA LYS A 506 15.99 -16.59 -13.97
C LYS A 506 14.70 -16.16 -13.28
N LEU A 507 13.63 -15.86 -14.02
CA LEU A 507 12.32 -15.53 -13.43
C LEU A 507 11.74 -16.70 -12.64
N ILE A 508 11.88 -17.92 -13.17
CA ILE A 508 11.37 -19.17 -12.58
C ILE A 508 12.22 -19.61 -11.39
N ASN A 509 13.55 -19.61 -11.54
CA ASN A 509 14.50 -20.17 -10.57
C ASN A 509 14.91 -19.12 -9.53
N GLY A 510 14.00 -18.83 -8.61
CA GLY A 510 14.25 -17.87 -7.51
C GLY A 510 13.96 -16.40 -7.87
N GLY A 511 13.63 -16.10 -9.12
CA GLY A 511 13.28 -14.76 -9.60
C GLY A 511 11.86 -14.31 -9.26
N GLU A 512 11.38 -13.33 -10.02
CA GLU A 512 10.11 -12.63 -9.75
C GLU A 512 8.88 -13.55 -9.82
N LEU A 513 8.85 -14.52 -10.74
CA LEU A 513 7.74 -15.45 -10.86
C LEU A 513 7.65 -16.38 -9.63
N PHE A 514 8.79 -16.89 -9.18
CA PHE A 514 8.88 -17.64 -7.92
C PHE A 514 8.46 -16.79 -6.71
N GLN A 515 8.99 -15.56 -6.62
CA GLN A 515 8.67 -14.65 -5.52
C GLN A 515 7.17 -14.30 -5.48
N THR A 516 6.52 -14.20 -6.63
CA THR A 516 5.08 -14.00 -6.73
C THR A 516 4.32 -15.15 -6.06
N VAL A 517 4.68 -16.41 -6.33
CA VAL A 517 4.07 -17.58 -5.67
C VAL A 517 4.45 -17.65 -4.19
N LEU A 518 5.69 -17.30 -3.83
CA LEU A 518 6.13 -17.31 -2.45
C LEU A 518 5.29 -16.36 -1.58
N LEU A 519 5.07 -15.13 -2.04
CA LEU A 519 4.51 -14.04 -1.26
C LEU A 519 3.00 -13.85 -1.44
N ASN A 520 2.39 -14.41 -2.49
CA ASN A 520 0.95 -14.33 -2.72
C ASN A 520 0.25 -15.67 -2.45
N PRO A 521 -0.64 -15.75 -1.46
CA PRO A 521 -1.45 -16.94 -1.22
C PRO A 521 -2.34 -17.34 -2.40
N ILE A 522 -2.73 -16.38 -3.24
CA ILE A 522 -3.56 -16.59 -4.44
C ILE A 522 -2.89 -15.88 -5.61
N SER A 523 -2.61 -16.60 -6.69
CA SER A 523 -2.02 -16.09 -7.93
C SER A 523 -2.84 -16.54 -9.14
N ILE A 524 -3.32 -15.57 -9.93
CA ILE A 524 -3.93 -15.79 -11.24
C ILE A 524 -2.96 -15.27 -12.28
N PHE A 525 -2.35 -16.15 -13.08
CA PHE A 525 -1.37 -15.76 -14.08
C PHE A 525 -2.04 -15.55 -15.44
N MET A 526 -1.74 -14.41 -16.05
CA MET A 526 -2.10 -14.12 -17.44
C MET A 526 -1.11 -14.76 -18.40
N THR A 527 -1.64 -15.53 -19.36
CA THR A 527 -0.95 -16.01 -20.56
C THR A 527 -1.87 -15.87 -21.77
N HIS A 528 -1.37 -16.14 -22.97
CA HIS A 528 -2.13 -16.03 -24.21
C HIS A 528 -1.95 -17.29 -25.06
N LEU A 529 -2.88 -17.57 -25.97
CA LEU A 529 -2.85 -18.72 -26.88
C LEU A 529 -1.48 -18.94 -27.54
N SER A 530 -0.84 -17.86 -28.01
CA SER A 530 0.46 -17.93 -28.68
C SER A 530 1.59 -18.47 -27.80
N ASN A 531 1.47 -18.42 -26.47
CA ASN A 531 2.45 -18.98 -25.54
C ASN A 531 2.41 -20.52 -25.50
N TYR A 532 1.39 -21.14 -26.08
CA TYR A 532 1.18 -22.59 -26.07
C TYR A 532 1.34 -23.21 -27.46
N GLY A 533 1.50 -22.42 -28.52
CA GLY A 533 1.91 -22.91 -29.83
C GLY A 533 3.44 -23.03 -29.97
N ASN A 534 3.90 -23.75 -30.99
CA ASN A 534 5.32 -23.86 -31.37
C ASN A 534 6.22 -24.37 -30.21
N ASP A 535 7.06 -23.52 -29.60
CA ASP A 535 7.99 -23.92 -28.52
C ASP A 535 7.30 -24.10 -27.15
N ARG A 536 6.00 -23.75 -27.04
CA ARG A 536 5.16 -24.01 -25.84
C ARG A 536 5.74 -23.40 -24.55
N LEU A 537 6.22 -22.17 -24.62
CA LEU A 537 6.84 -21.47 -23.49
C LEU A 537 5.95 -21.42 -22.23
N GLY A 538 4.63 -21.35 -22.39
CA GLY A 538 3.66 -21.44 -21.30
C GLY A 538 3.73 -22.76 -20.53
N LEU A 539 3.80 -23.89 -21.24
CA LEU A 539 3.92 -25.22 -20.62
C LEU A 539 5.24 -25.37 -19.89
N TYR A 540 6.35 -24.98 -20.53
CA TYR A 540 7.68 -25.00 -19.92
C TYR A 540 7.73 -24.18 -18.63
N THR A 541 7.19 -22.95 -18.66
CA THR A 541 7.23 -22.01 -17.54
C THR A 541 6.57 -22.58 -16.30
N PHE A 542 5.33 -23.04 -16.41
CA PHE A 542 4.57 -23.49 -15.23
C PHE A 542 5.00 -24.87 -14.73
N LYS A 543 5.42 -25.77 -15.62
CA LYS A 543 6.03 -27.05 -15.23
C LYS A 543 7.31 -26.84 -14.43
N SER A 544 8.19 -25.95 -14.92
CA SER A 544 9.45 -25.63 -14.27
C SER A 544 9.22 -24.89 -12.95
N LEU A 545 8.28 -23.94 -12.89
CA LEU A 545 7.91 -23.23 -11.67
C LEU A 545 7.38 -24.19 -10.58
N VAL A 546 6.44 -25.06 -10.92
CA VAL A 546 5.87 -26.04 -9.97
C VAL A 546 6.95 -26.97 -9.44
N THR A 547 7.85 -27.42 -10.33
CA THR A 547 9.01 -28.24 -9.94
C THR A 547 9.92 -27.48 -8.98
N PHE A 548 10.28 -26.24 -9.31
CA PHE A 548 11.17 -25.42 -8.48
C PHE A 548 10.56 -25.14 -7.09
N VAL A 549 9.29 -24.74 -7.03
CA VAL A 549 8.56 -24.50 -5.77
C VAL A 549 8.54 -25.75 -4.91
N LYS A 550 8.23 -26.91 -5.50
CA LYS A 550 8.18 -28.19 -4.78
C LYS A 550 9.56 -28.60 -4.27
N THR A 551 10.63 -28.32 -4.99
CA THR A 551 11.99 -28.67 -4.59
C THR A 551 12.44 -27.87 -3.37
N TRP A 552 12.18 -26.56 -3.36
CA TRP A 552 12.78 -25.64 -2.39
C TRP A 552 11.86 -25.20 -1.25
N THR A 553 10.56 -25.55 -1.31
CA THR A 553 9.59 -25.08 -0.32
C THR A 553 8.64 -26.17 0.19
N ASN A 554 8.05 -25.93 1.35
CA ASN A 554 6.97 -26.72 1.94
C ASN A 554 5.57 -26.22 1.50
N LEU A 555 5.51 -25.36 0.47
CA LEU A 555 4.24 -24.82 -0.02
C LEU A 555 3.38 -25.92 -0.63
N LYS A 556 2.07 -25.82 -0.38
CA LYS A 556 1.05 -26.72 -0.90
C LYS A 556 0.29 -26.01 -2.01
N MET A 557 0.61 -26.33 -3.25
CA MET A 557 -0.05 -25.75 -4.42
C MET A 557 -1.36 -26.47 -4.72
N GLN A 558 -2.39 -25.72 -5.07
CA GLN A 558 -3.71 -26.23 -5.45
C GLN A 558 -4.41 -25.26 -6.40
N SER A 559 -5.35 -25.74 -7.20
CA SER A 559 -6.20 -24.91 -8.04
C SER A 559 -7.64 -24.92 -7.55
N LEU A 560 -8.34 -23.80 -7.74
CA LEU A 560 -9.77 -23.66 -7.47
C LEU A 560 -10.46 -23.00 -8.68
N PRO A 561 -11.71 -23.37 -8.97
CA PRO A 561 -12.52 -22.64 -9.93
C PRO A 561 -12.64 -21.15 -9.56
N PRO A 562 -12.70 -20.22 -10.52
CA PRO A 562 -12.65 -18.77 -10.24
C PRO A 562 -13.64 -18.26 -9.18
N ILE A 563 -14.86 -18.82 -9.12
CA ILE A 563 -15.88 -18.46 -8.12
C ILE A 563 -15.42 -18.81 -6.70
N GLN A 564 -14.91 -20.03 -6.51
CA GLN A 564 -14.40 -20.49 -5.21
C GLN A 564 -13.11 -19.77 -4.84
N LEU A 565 -12.28 -19.48 -5.83
CA LEU A 565 -11.06 -18.70 -5.65
C LEU A 565 -11.37 -17.28 -5.14
N ALA A 566 -12.41 -16.63 -5.67
CA ALA A 566 -12.86 -15.32 -5.19
C ALA A 566 -13.37 -15.35 -3.76
N GLN A 567 -14.18 -16.36 -3.40
CA GLN A 567 -14.63 -16.57 -2.03
C GLN A 567 -13.45 -16.75 -1.08
N LYS A 568 -12.46 -17.56 -1.48
CA LYS A 568 -11.23 -17.75 -0.71
C LYS A 568 -10.45 -16.44 -0.57
N TYR A 569 -10.30 -15.66 -1.65
CA TYR A 569 -9.60 -14.39 -1.62
C TYR A 569 -10.18 -13.43 -0.59
N PHE A 570 -11.50 -13.16 -0.65
CA PHE A 570 -12.15 -12.24 0.29
C PHE A 570 -12.41 -12.85 1.68
N SER A 571 -12.11 -14.14 1.89
CA SER A 571 -12.00 -14.74 3.22
C SER A 571 -10.64 -14.47 3.85
N LEU A 572 -9.57 -14.46 3.03
CA LEU A 572 -8.22 -14.15 3.47
C LEU A 572 -8.01 -12.63 3.65
N PHE A 573 -8.66 -11.83 2.81
CA PHE A 573 -8.49 -10.37 2.77
C PHE A 573 -9.85 -9.65 2.85
N PRO A 574 -10.54 -9.71 4.01
CA PRO A 574 -11.89 -9.15 4.16
C PRO A 574 -11.92 -7.62 3.97
N SER A 575 -10.85 -6.91 4.31
CA SER A 575 -10.73 -5.45 4.13
C SER A 575 -10.60 -5.03 2.66
N GLU A 576 -10.26 -5.96 1.76
CA GLU A 576 -10.08 -5.70 0.34
C GLU A 576 -11.41 -5.84 -0.44
N ARG A 577 -12.54 -6.07 0.23
CA ARG A 577 -13.86 -6.09 -0.42
C ARG A 577 -14.26 -4.71 -0.92
N ASP A 578 -13.93 -3.68 -0.14
CA ASP A 578 -14.27 -2.31 -0.49
C ASP A 578 -13.24 -1.76 -1.48
N PRO A 579 -13.68 -1.16 -2.60
CA PRO A 579 -12.77 -0.57 -3.54
C PRO A 579 -12.04 0.65 -2.94
N LEU A 580 -10.94 1.03 -3.55
CA LEU A 580 -10.19 2.26 -3.31
C LEU A 580 -9.87 2.88 -4.67
N TRP A 581 -10.80 3.71 -5.14
CA TRP A 581 -10.72 4.37 -6.44
C TRP A 581 -9.48 5.26 -6.50
N GLN A 582 -8.55 4.90 -7.37
CA GLN A 582 -7.39 5.71 -7.71
C GLN A 582 -7.78 6.75 -8.74
N ASP A 583 -6.98 7.81 -8.80
CA ASP A 583 -7.03 8.78 -9.89
C ASP A 583 -6.65 8.10 -11.22
N PRO A 584 -7.61 7.85 -12.13
CA PRO A 584 -7.30 7.25 -13.43
C PRO A 584 -6.40 8.15 -14.29
N CYS A 585 -6.21 9.40 -13.88
CA CYS A 585 -5.47 10.40 -14.62
C CYS A 585 -3.96 10.39 -14.33
N GLU A 586 -3.52 9.88 -13.19
CA GLU A 586 -2.09 9.79 -12.87
C GLU A 586 -1.43 8.59 -13.55
N ASP A 587 -2.21 7.58 -13.96
CA ASP A 587 -1.72 6.41 -14.67
C ASP A 587 -1.96 6.52 -16.19
N LYS A 588 -0.87 6.52 -16.97
CA LYS A 588 -0.91 6.61 -18.44
C LYS A 588 -1.70 5.45 -19.04
N ARG A 589 -1.59 4.25 -18.48
CA ARG A 589 -2.28 3.06 -18.96
C ARG A 589 -3.78 3.22 -18.71
N HIS A 590 -4.17 3.61 -17.51
CA HIS A 590 -5.59 3.83 -17.15
C HIS A 590 -6.24 4.87 -18.06
N LYS A 591 -5.58 6.00 -18.33
CA LYS A 591 -6.06 7.01 -19.29
C LYS A 591 -6.36 6.41 -20.68
N VAL A 592 -5.50 5.52 -21.18
CA VAL A 592 -5.65 4.93 -22.52
C VAL A 592 -6.83 3.97 -22.60
N ILE A 593 -7.12 3.23 -21.53
CA ILE A 593 -8.23 2.26 -21.49
C ILE A 593 -9.50 2.80 -20.81
N TRP A 594 -9.55 4.11 -20.56
CA TRP A 594 -10.72 4.81 -20.05
C TRP A 594 -11.60 5.29 -21.20
N SER A 595 -12.91 5.40 -20.98
CA SER A 595 -13.82 5.90 -22.02
C SER A 595 -13.45 7.32 -22.43
N LYS A 596 -13.42 7.60 -23.74
CA LYS A 596 -13.13 8.94 -24.30
C LYS A 596 -14.17 10.00 -23.93
N GLU A 597 -15.34 9.58 -23.46
CA GLU A 597 -16.40 10.50 -22.96
C GLU A 597 -16.07 11.05 -21.56
N LYS A 598 -15.07 10.47 -20.89
CA LYS A 598 -14.66 10.86 -19.55
C LYS A 598 -13.40 11.73 -19.64
N THR A 599 -13.31 12.73 -18.77
CA THR A 599 -12.16 13.64 -18.69
C THR A 599 -11.78 13.90 -17.25
N CYS A 600 -10.47 14.05 -17.04
CA CYS A 600 -9.86 14.43 -15.77
C CYS A 600 -10.32 15.80 -15.28
N ASP A 601 -10.66 16.70 -16.21
CA ASP A 601 -11.09 18.06 -15.91
C ASP A 601 -12.48 18.09 -15.26
N ARG A 602 -13.15 16.94 -15.16
CA ARG A 602 -14.45 16.79 -14.50
C ARG A 602 -14.36 16.55 -13.00
N PHE A 603 -13.16 16.32 -12.45
CA PHE A 603 -12.98 16.13 -11.02
C PHE A 603 -12.90 17.46 -10.25
N PRO A 604 -13.41 17.52 -9.00
CA PRO A 604 -13.25 18.68 -8.16
C PRO A 604 -11.79 18.87 -7.72
N LYS A 605 -11.33 20.12 -7.83
CA LYS A 605 -10.02 20.57 -7.39
C LYS A 605 -10.06 21.08 -5.94
N LEU A 606 -11.25 21.24 -5.35
CA LEU A 606 -11.47 21.69 -3.98
C LEU A 606 -12.54 20.86 -3.25
N LEU A 607 -12.24 20.40 -2.04
CA LEU A 607 -13.19 19.78 -1.12
C LEU A 607 -13.39 20.65 0.12
N VAL A 608 -14.63 21.05 0.40
CA VAL A 608 -15.03 21.65 1.68
C VAL A 608 -15.55 20.54 2.60
N ILE A 609 -14.71 20.09 3.53
CA ILE A 609 -14.90 18.81 4.23
C ILE A 609 -15.75 18.91 5.50
N GLY A 610 -16.06 20.12 5.96
CA GLY A 610 -16.82 20.35 7.19
C GLY A 610 -16.00 21.01 8.31
N PRO A 611 -16.30 20.71 9.59
CA PRO A 611 -17.38 19.84 10.06
C PRO A 611 -18.80 20.42 9.87
N GLN A 612 -19.81 19.63 10.23
CA GLN A 612 -21.20 20.10 10.28
C GLN A 612 -21.35 21.26 11.28
N LYS A 613 -22.30 22.16 10.97
CA LYS A 613 -22.74 23.29 11.81
C LYS A 613 -21.75 24.46 11.95
N THR A 614 -20.72 24.53 11.11
CA THR A 614 -19.70 25.59 11.18
C THR A 614 -19.82 26.68 10.12
N GLY A 615 -20.88 26.66 9.29
CA GLY A 615 -21.10 27.65 8.23
C GLY A 615 -20.79 27.17 6.82
N THR A 616 -20.58 25.86 6.61
CA THR A 616 -20.23 25.27 5.31
C THR A 616 -21.17 25.61 4.16
N THR A 617 -22.48 25.70 4.38
CA THR A 617 -23.43 26.11 3.32
C THR A 617 -23.29 27.59 2.95
N ALA A 618 -22.94 28.46 3.90
CA ALA A 618 -22.65 29.87 3.61
C ALA A 618 -21.41 29.97 2.72
N LEU A 619 -20.34 29.27 3.11
CA LEU A 619 -19.12 29.24 2.31
C LEU A 619 -19.37 28.68 0.90
N TYR A 620 -20.10 27.57 0.79
CA TYR A 620 -20.47 26.97 -0.51
C TYR A 620 -21.17 27.99 -1.43
N LEU A 621 -22.11 28.78 -0.91
CA LEU A 621 -22.78 29.81 -1.70
C LEU A 621 -21.84 30.95 -2.09
N PHE A 622 -21.00 31.42 -1.18
CA PHE A 622 -20.06 32.51 -1.49
C PHE A 622 -19.01 32.10 -2.52
N LEU A 623 -18.53 30.84 -2.46
CA LEU A 623 -17.64 30.28 -3.49
C LEU A 623 -18.33 30.24 -4.85
N GLY A 624 -19.59 29.79 -4.90
CA GLY A 624 -20.37 29.74 -6.14
C GLY A 624 -20.72 31.09 -6.76
N MET A 625 -20.42 32.20 -6.08
CA MET A 625 -20.51 33.55 -6.66
C MET A 625 -19.28 33.92 -7.51
N HIS A 626 -18.20 33.15 -7.45
CA HIS A 626 -16.99 33.41 -8.22
C HIS A 626 -17.09 32.82 -9.64
N PRO A 627 -16.82 33.58 -10.71
CA PRO A 627 -16.99 33.12 -12.10
C PRO A 627 -16.03 31.96 -12.44
N ASP A 628 -14.84 31.95 -11.80
CA ASP A 628 -13.86 30.88 -12.00
C ASP A 628 -14.14 29.65 -11.12
N LEU A 629 -15.17 29.61 -10.27
CA LEU A 629 -15.48 28.46 -9.42
C LEU A 629 -16.86 27.92 -9.77
N THR A 630 -16.94 26.63 -10.07
CA THR A 630 -18.22 25.98 -10.37
C THR A 630 -18.51 24.88 -9.34
N SER A 631 -19.67 24.94 -8.71
CA SER A 631 -20.10 23.92 -7.74
C SER A 631 -20.66 22.69 -8.43
N ASN A 632 -20.83 21.61 -7.66
CA ASN A 632 -21.61 20.45 -8.10
C ASN A 632 -23.09 20.76 -8.33
N TYR A 633 -23.76 19.93 -9.13
CA TYR A 633 -25.21 19.85 -9.20
C TYR A 633 -25.79 19.33 -7.87
N PRO A 634 -26.98 19.79 -7.47
CA PRO A 634 -27.59 19.33 -6.23
C PRO A 634 -28.09 17.88 -6.34
N SER A 635 -27.86 17.12 -5.27
CA SER A 635 -28.45 15.81 -5.05
C SER A 635 -29.91 15.93 -4.60
N LYS A 636 -30.77 15.03 -5.08
CA LYS A 636 -32.17 14.94 -4.63
C LYS A 636 -32.28 14.49 -3.17
N GLU A 637 -31.30 13.76 -2.66
CA GLU A 637 -31.30 13.16 -1.32
C GLU A 637 -30.48 14.01 -0.32
N THR A 638 -29.37 14.57 -0.78
CA THR A 638 -28.37 15.24 0.07
C THR A 638 -28.19 16.72 -0.24
N PHE A 639 -29.08 17.29 -1.07
CA PHE A 639 -29.13 18.71 -1.44
C PHE A 639 -27.79 19.20 -2.02
N GLU A 640 -27.17 20.22 -1.43
CA GLU A 640 -25.88 20.74 -1.89
C GLU A 640 -24.71 19.77 -1.72
N GLU A 641 -24.83 18.74 -0.86
CA GLU A 641 -23.75 17.79 -0.57
C GLU A 641 -23.81 16.56 -1.48
N ILE A 642 -22.65 16.01 -1.86
CA ILE A 642 -22.57 14.75 -2.63
C ILE A 642 -22.47 13.55 -1.68
N GLN A 643 -21.71 13.69 -0.59
CA GLN A 643 -21.47 12.64 0.41
C GLN A 643 -20.91 11.34 -0.22
N PHE A 644 -19.96 11.48 -1.15
CA PHE A 644 -19.34 10.36 -1.85
C PHE A 644 -18.37 9.60 -0.94
N PHE A 645 -17.37 10.27 -0.37
CA PHE A 645 -16.25 9.59 0.30
C PHE A 645 -16.57 9.01 1.69
N ASN A 646 -17.62 9.48 2.38
CA ASN A 646 -17.87 9.13 3.78
C ASN A 646 -18.65 7.82 4.01
N GLY A 647 -19.29 7.24 2.98
CA GLY A 647 -20.25 6.17 3.20
C GLY A 647 -20.60 5.35 1.96
N HIS A 648 -21.87 4.96 1.85
CA HIS A 648 -22.36 3.99 0.86
C HIS A 648 -22.29 4.50 -0.60
N ASN A 649 -22.41 5.81 -0.83
CA ASN A 649 -22.36 6.39 -2.17
C ASN A 649 -21.02 6.11 -2.88
N TYR A 650 -19.95 5.94 -2.10
CA TYR A 650 -18.63 5.58 -2.62
C TYR A 650 -18.64 4.32 -3.51
N HIS A 651 -19.48 3.34 -3.16
CA HIS A 651 -19.56 2.06 -3.87
C HIS A 651 -20.30 2.16 -5.22
N ARG A 652 -20.95 3.30 -5.50
CA ARG A 652 -21.54 3.60 -6.81
C ARG A 652 -20.49 3.91 -7.89
N GLY A 653 -19.23 4.11 -7.49
CA GLY A 653 -18.10 4.25 -8.41
C GLY A 653 -17.83 5.68 -8.87
N ILE A 654 -16.73 5.83 -9.60
CA ILE A 654 -16.22 7.13 -10.07
C ILE A 654 -17.22 7.81 -11.02
N ASP A 655 -17.89 7.05 -11.88
CA ASP A 655 -18.84 7.60 -12.87
C ASP A 655 -19.99 8.33 -12.19
N TRP A 656 -20.56 7.71 -11.15
CA TRP A 656 -21.60 8.33 -10.33
C TRP A 656 -21.13 9.64 -9.68
N TYR A 657 -19.87 9.71 -9.23
CA TYR A 657 -19.32 10.95 -8.68
C TYR A 657 -19.15 12.04 -9.74
N MET A 658 -18.64 11.68 -10.92
CA MET A 658 -18.44 12.63 -12.03
C MET A 658 -19.76 13.20 -12.56
N GLU A 659 -20.87 12.47 -12.48
CA GLU A 659 -22.20 12.94 -12.90
C GLU A 659 -22.66 14.21 -12.19
N TYR A 660 -22.15 14.48 -10.97
CA TYR A 660 -22.45 15.68 -10.22
C TYR A 660 -21.73 16.94 -10.72
N PHE A 661 -20.75 16.80 -11.61
CA PHE A 661 -20.00 17.94 -12.14
C PHE A 661 -20.37 18.19 -13.61
N PRO A 662 -20.44 19.46 -14.04
CA PRO A 662 -20.72 19.76 -15.44
C PRO A 662 -19.61 19.24 -16.36
N LEU A 663 -19.97 18.97 -17.62
CA LEU A 663 -18.97 18.75 -18.65
C LEU A 663 -18.18 20.06 -18.88
N PRO A 664 -16.86 20.02 -19.05
CA PRO A 664 -16.05 21.23 -19.26
C PRO A 664 -16.53 22.10 -20.44
N SER A 665 -17.11 21.49 -21.47
CA SER A 665 -17.71 22.20 -22.61
C SER A 665 -18.91 23.09 -22.25
N ASN A 666 -19.53 22.86 -21.09
CA ASN A 666 -20.77 23.51 -20.69
C ASN A 666 -20.56 24.62 -19.65
N THR A 667 -19.31 24.92 -19.27
CA THR A 667 -18.97 25.92 -18.26
C THR A 667 -17.75 26.74 -18.71
N SER A 668 -17.63 27.96 -18.17
CA SER A 668 -16.48 28.84 -18.42
C SER A 668 -15.26 28.49 -17.58
N SER A 669 -15.40 27.64 -16.55
CA SER A 669 -14.30 27.24 -15.66
C SER A 669 -14.28 25.74 -15.40
N ASP A 670 -13.08 25.17 -15.39
CA ASP A 670 -12.79 23.78 -15.03
C ASP A 670 -12.40 23.61 -13.54
N TYR A 671 -12.54 24.67 -12.72
CA TYR A 671 -12.25 24.61 -11.30
C TYR A 671 -13.50 24.24 -10.50
N TYR A 672 -13.69 22.94 -10.34
CA TYR A 672 -14.82 22.39 -9.61
C TYR A 672 -14.57 22.26 -8.11
N PHE A 673 -15.62 22.43 -7.33
CA PHE A 673 -15.61 22.17 -5.90
C PHE A 673 -16.87 21.46 -5.43
N GLU A 674 -16.75 20.68 -4.36
CA GLU A 674 -17.89 20.15 -3.63
C GLU A 674 -17.79 20.47 -2.14
N LYS A 675 -18.92 20.34 -1.45
CA LYS A 675 -18.99 20.50 -0.01
C LYS A 675 -19.80 19.38 0.61
N SER A 676 -19.16 18.60 1.48
CA SER A 676 -19.79 17.50 2.20
C SER A 676 -19.29 17.49 3.64
N ALA A 677 -20.10 17.99 4.57
CA ALA A 677 -19.64 18.28 5.93
C ALA A 677 -19.38 17.04 6.80
N ASN A 678 -19.81 15.86 6.33
CA ASN A 678 -19.56 14.55 6.93
C ASN A 678 -18.19 13.97 6.56
N TYR A 679 -17.40 14.64 5.72
CA TYR A 679 -16.06 14.18 5.36
C TYR A 679 -15.08 14.39 6.50
N PHE A 680 -15.19 15.49 7.25
CA PHE A 680 -14.26 15.88 8.30
C PHE A 680 -14.08 14.80 9.38
N ASP A 681 -15.18 14.28 9.93
CA ASP A 681 -15.17 13.30 11.01
C ASP A 681 -15.19 11.84 10.51
N SER A 682 -15.39 11.58 9.21
CA SER A 682 -15.40 10.22 8.64
C SER A 682 -14.04 9.54 8.68
N GLN A 683 -14.00 8.31 9.18
CA GLN A 683 -12.75 7.51 9.31
C GLN A 683 -12.11 7.12 7.98
N VAL A 684 -12.90 7.08 6.89
CA VAL A 684 -12.44 6.59 5.57
C VAL A 684 -12.33 7.68 4.51
N ALA A 685 -12.94 8.85 4.74
CA ALA A 685 -13.05 9.88 3.71
C ALA A 685 -11.69 10.42 3.25
N ALA A 686 -10.76 10.68 4.17
CA ALA A 686 -9.44 11.21 3.83
C ALA A 686 -8.65 10.27 2.89
N GLN A 687 -8.60 8.97 3.20
CA GLN A 687 -7.91 7.97 2.37
C GLN A 687 -8.56 7.82 0.99
N ARG A 688 -9.90 7.77 0.95
CA ARG A 688 -10.65 7.63 -0.30
C ARG A 688 -10.52 8.87 -1.18
N ALA A 689 -10.59 10.06 -0.57
CA ALA A 689 -10.41 11.33 -1.27
C ALA A 689 -8.98 11.45 -1.81
N ALA A 690 -7.96 11.13 -1.03
CA ALA A 690 -6.57 11.23 -1.47
C ALA A 690 -6.23 10.23 -2.59
N SER A 691 -6.82 9.03 -2.57
CA SER A 691 -6.64 8.04 -3.64
C SER A 691 -7.17 8.55 -4.99
N LEU A 692 -8.36 9.17 -4.99
CA LEU A 692 -9.00 9.65 -6.23
C LEU A 692 -8.59 11.06 -6.63
N LEU A 693 -8.34 11.94 -5.65
CA LEU A 693 -8.09 13.37 -5.79
C LEU A 693 -6.84 13.80 -5.02
N PRO A 694 -5.65 13.25 -5.33
CA PRO A 694 -4.43 13.49 -4.56
C PRO A 694 -4.00 14.97 -4.56
N LYS A 695 -4.35 15.72 -5.61
CA LYS A 695 -3.98 17.13 -5.82
C LYS A 695 -5.04 18.12 -5.32
N ALA A 696 -6.17 17.64 -4.80
CA ALA A 696 -7.23 18.53 -4.33
C ALA A 696 -6.76 19.44 -3.19
N LYS A 697 -7.28 20.67 -3.17
CA LYS A 697 -7.23 21.56 -2.02
C LYS A 697 -8.34 21.20 -1.05
N ILE A 698 -8.08 21.32 0.24
CA ILE A 698 -8.98 20.93 1.33
C ILE A 698 -9.26 22.16 2.19
N ILE A 699 -10.55 22.46 2.42
CA ILE A 699 -10.97 23.54 3.32
C ILE A 699 -11.81 22.96 4.46
N THR A 700 -11.47 23.34 5.69
CA THR A 700 -12.28 23.09 6.89
C THR A 700 -12.60 24.40 7.61
N ILE A 701 -13.76 24.47 8.28
CA ILE A 701 -14.21 25.66 9.02
C ILE A 701 -14.46 25.29 10.47
N LEU A 702 -13.80 25.96 11.41
CA LEU A 702 -13.90 25.67 12.84
C LEU A 702 -14.57 26.83 13.58
N ILE A 703 -15.53 26.51 14.44
CA ILE A 703 -16.11 27.42 15.45
C ILE A 703 -15.83 26.84 16.84
N ASN A 704 -16.22 27.53 17.92
CA ASN A 704 -16.12 26.97 19.26
C ASN A 704 -16.81 25.59 19.32
N PRO A 705 -16.12 24.52 19.78
CA PRO A 705 -16.65 23.16 19.73
C PRO A 705 -17.92 22.99 20.59
N ALA A 706 -18.09 23.79 21.65
CA ALA A 706 -19.31 23.82 22.46
C ALA A 706 -20.51 24.37 21.65
N ASP A 707 -20.32 25.50 20.97
CA ASP A 707 -21.34 26.08 20.09
C ASP A 707 -21.69 25.15 18.93
N ARG A 708 -20.69 24.46 18.37
CA ARG A 708 -20.88 23.46 17.32
C ARG A 708 -21.74 22.30 17.81
N ALA A 709 -21.45 21.78 19.00
CA ALA A 709 -22.22 20.70 19.63
C ALA A 709 -23.66 21.15 19.91
N TYR A 710 -23.84 22.35 20.46
CA TYR A 710 -25.17 22.90 20.74
C TYR A 710 -25.98 23.14 19.45
N SER A 711 -25.34 23.68 18.41
CA SER A 711 -25.96 23.86 17.09
C SER A 711 -26.38 22.55 16.45
N TRP A 712 -25.64 21.45 16.69
CA TRP A 712 -26.02 20.11 16.26
C TRP A 712 -27.24 19.60 17.03
N TYR A 713 -27.26 19.74 18.36
CA TYR A 713 -28.43 19.39 19.17
C TYR A 713 -29.70 20.15 18.71
N GLN A 714 -29.59 21.46 18.51
CA GLN A 714 -30.70 22.28 18.02
C GLN A 714 -31.12 21.92 16.59
N HIS A 715 -30.18 21.44 15.77
CA HIS A 715 -30.50 20.89 14.46
C HIS A 715 -31.35 19.63 14.55
N GLN A 716 -31.02 18.72 15.45
CA GLN A 716 -31.78 17.49 15.67
C GLN A 716 -33.18 17.79 16.20
N ARG A 717 -33.31 18.73 17.15
CA ARG A 717 -34.64 19.20 17.62
C ARG A 717 -35.50 19.75 16.49
N ALA A 718 -34.90 20.54 15.59
CA ALA A 718 -35.62 21.13 14.45
C ALA A 718 -35.98 20.13 13.34
N HIS A 719 -35.50 18.88 13.43
CA HIS A 719 -35.91 17.75 12.58
C HIS A 719 -36.67 16.69 13.39
N ASP A 720 -37.25 17.11 14.52
CA ASP A 720 -38.12 16.30 15.37
C ASP A 720 -37.47 14.98 15.85
N ASP A 721 -36.16 14.99 16.10
CA ASP A 721 -35.46 13.87 16.71
C ASP A 721 -36.04 13.58 18.11
N PRO A 722 -36.61 12.38 18.36
CA PRO A 722 -37.30 12.09 19.61
C PRO A 722 -36.42 12.21 20.85
N VAL A 723 -35.13 11.91 20.73
CA VAL A 723 -34.18 11.99 21.83
C VAL A 723 -33.86 13.46 22.13
N ALA A 724 -33.58 14.25 21.09
CA ALA A 724 -33.26 15.66 21.25
C ALA A 724 -34.46 16.49 21.77
N LEU A 725 -35.69 16.07 21.46
CA LEU A 725 -36.91 16.68 22.00
C LEU A 725 -37.17 16.26 23.44
N LYS A 726 -36.85 15.02 23.82
CA LYS A 726 -37.09 14.48 25.16
C LYS A 726 -36.11 14.99 26.21
N TYR A 727 -34.82 15.08 25.87
CA TYR A 727 -33.76 15.45 26.81
C TYR A 727 -33.25 16.86 26.52
N SER A 728 -32.95 17.62 27.58
CA SER A 728 -32.25 18.90 27.52
C SER A 728 -30.83 18.73 26.99
N PHE A 729 -30.21 19.82 26.53
CA PHE A 729 -28.84 19.76 26.03
C PHE A 729 -27.85 19.31 27.12
N HIS A 730 -28.04 19.75 28.37
CA HIS A 730 -27.18 19.37 29.49
C HIS A 730 -27.24 17.86 29.75
N GLU A 731 -28.45 17.28 29.82
CA GLU A 731 -28.64 15.83 29.99
C GLU A 731 -28.02 15.01 28.85
N VAL A 732 -28.01 15.54 27.62
CA VAL A 732 -27.39 14.87 26.48
C VAL A 732 -25.87 14.83 26.62
N ILE A 733 -25.23 15.94 27.01
CA ILE A 733 -23.76 16.03 27.02
C ILE A 733 -23.12 15.38 28.25
N THR A 734 -23.83 15.32 29.39
CA THR A 734 -23.31 14.74 30.65
C THR A 734 -23.65 13.27 30.84
N VAL A 735 -24.26 12.64 29.84
CA VAL A 735 -24.77 11.28 29.99
C VAL A 735 -23.63 10.26 30.21
N GLY A 736 -23.81 9.38 31.20
CA GLY A 736 -22.86 8.32 31.56
C GLY A 736 -22.96 7.06 30.69
N PRO A 737 -22.09 6.07 30.91
CA PRO A 737 -21.99 4.85 30.09
C PRO A 737 -23.26 3.98 30.13
N ASP A 738 -23.99 3.96 31.24
CA ASP A 738 -25.18 3.12 31.46
C ASP A 738 -26.47 3.66 30.81
N ALA A 739 -26.39 4.83 30.17
CA ALA A 739 -27.56 5.45 29.59
C ALA A 739 -28.02 4.80 28.28
N PRO A 740 -29.29 5.04 27.88
CA PRO A 740 -29.84 4.46 26.66
C PRO A 740 -28.97 4.71 25.43
N ILE A 741 -28.76 3.67 24.61
CA ILE A 741 -27.87 3.71 23.44
C ILE A 741 -28.19 4.91 22.52
N LYS A 742 -29.47 5.19 22.26
CA LYS A 742 -29.89 6.32 21.40
C LYS A 742 -29.47 7.69 21.96
N LEU A 743 -29.47 7.84 23.29
CA LEU A 743 -29.02 9.07 23.96
C LEU A 743 -27.49 9.22 23.85
N ARG A 744 -26.73 8.14 24.08
CA ARG A 744 -25.27 8.15 23.87
C ARG A 744 -24.88 8.40 22.41
N VAL A 745 -25.66 7.88 21.45
CA VAL A 745 -25.44 8.17 20.02
C VAL A 745 -25.62 9.67 19.75
N LEU A 746 -26.65 10.30 20.30
CA LEU A 746 -26.85 11.76 20.16
C LEU A 746 -25.70 12.54 20.82
N GLN A 747 -25.31 12.18 22.05
CA GLN A 747 -24.14 12.74 22.74
C GLN A 747 -22.89 12.66 21.86
N ASN A 748 -22.56 11.47 21.34
CA ASN A 748 -21.39 11.27 20.49
C ASN A 748 -21.45 12.14 19.22
N ARG A 749 -22.61 12.27 18.57
CA ARG A 749 -22.77 13.13 17.38
C ARG A 749 -22.64 14.63 17.70
N CYS A 750 -23.02 15.04 18.91
CA CYS A 750 -22.77 16.39 19.43
C CYS A 750 -21.27 16.60 19.71
N LEU A 751 -20.63 15.69 20.45
CA LEU A 751 -19.33 15.93 21.05
C LEU A 751 -18.14 15.55 20.16
N VAL A 752 -18.14 14.34 19.61
CA VAL A 752 -16.97 13.73 18.93
C VAL A 752 -16.49 14.54 17.72
N PRO A 753 -17.36 15.08 16.84
CA PRO A 753 -16.88 15.87 15.71
C PRO A 753 -16.29 17.23 16.12
N GLY A 754 -16.36 17.60 17.41
CA GLY A 754 -15.64 18.71 18.02
C GLY A 754 -14.17 18.41 18.35
N TRP A 755 -13.72 17.15 18.23
CA TRP A 755 -12.32 16.75 18.42
C TRP A 755 -11.45 17.11 17.20
N TYR A 756 -11.33 18.41 16.94
CA TYR A 756 -10.80 18.93 15.69
C TYR A 756 -9.38 18.45 15.38
N ALA A 757 -8.47 18.43 16.37
CA ALA A 757 -7.10 17.96 16.18
C ALA A 757 -7.05 16.51 15.67
N VAL A 758 -7.78 15.60 16.31
CA VAL A 758 -7.85 14.17 15.95
C VAL A 758 -8.31 13.98 14.51
N HIS A 759 -9.31 14.75 14.09
CA HIS A 759 -9.89 14.64 12.77
C HIS A 759 -8.97 15.25 11.71
N MET A 760 -8.35 16.39 12.00
CA MET A 760 -7.38 17.01 11.11
C MET A 760 -6.11 16.16 10.91
N GLU A 761 -5.60 15.52 11.95
CA GLU A 761 -4.45 14.60 11.80
C GLU A 761 -4.75 13.46 10.82
N ARG A 762 -5.98 12.93 10.81
CA ARG A 762 -6.39 11.92 9.82
C ARG A 762 -6.31 12.44 8.39
N TRP A 763 -6.62 13.71 8.14
CA TRP A 763 -6.46 14.32 6.82
C TRP A 763 -4.99 14.60 6.48
N LEU A 764 -4.19 15.03 7.46
CA LEU A 764 -2.76 15.29 7.30
C LEU A 764 -1.92 14.02 7.04
N ASN A 765 -2.45 12.84 7.39
CA ASN A 765 -1.82 11.57 7.01
C ASN A 765 -1.82 11.33 5.49
N TYR A 766 -2.70 12.00 4.74
CA TYR A 766 -2.86 11.78 3.29
C TYR A 766 -2.65 13.03 2.44
N TYR A 767 -2.86 14.22 3.00
CA TYR A 767 -2.68 15.49 2.32
C TYR A 767 -1.59 16.32 2.98
N HIS A 768 -0.75 16.96 2.17
CA HIS A 768 0.26 17.87 2.69
C HIS A 768 -0.41 19.08 3.36
N SER A 769 0.20 19.63 4.42
CA SER A 769 -0.35 20.77 5.17
C SER A 769 -0.64 22.00 4.29
N SER A 770 0.14 22.21 3.21
CA SER A 770 -0.09 23.28 2.22
C SER A 770 -1.30 23.07 1.30
N GLN A 771 -1.89 21.88 1.29
CA GLN A 771 -3.17 21.58 0.64
C GLN A 771 -4.36 21.81 1.57
N LEU A 772 -4.14 22.08 2.87
CA LEU A 772 -5.20 22.32 3.84
C LEU A 772 -5.28 23.79 4.24
N LEU A 773 -6.49 24.33 4.28
CA LEU A 773 -6.80 25.65 4.84
C LEU A 773 -7.84 25.52 5.95
N VAL A 774 -7.50 26.08 7.12
CA VAL A 774 -8.38 26.12 8.29
C VAL A 774 -8.98 27.51 8.39
N LEU A 775 -10.30 27.59 8.33
CA LEU A 775 -11.04 28.84 8.41
C LEU A 775 -11.62 29.04 9.80
N ASP A 776 -11.55 30.29 10.25
CA ASP A 776 -12.25 30.74 11.44
C ASP A 776 -13.72 31.01 11.10
N GLY A 777 -14.61 30.18 11.65
CA GLY A 777 -16.04 30.29 11.40
C GLY A 777 -16.70 31.51 12.06
N GLN A 778 -16.11 32.08 13.12
CA GLN A 778 -16.60 33.35 13.68
C GLN A 778 -16.31 34.50 12.71
N MET A 779 -15.11 34.51 12.12
CA MET A 779 -14.77 35.48 11.07
C MET A 779 -15.61 35.27 9.80
N LEU A 780 -15.93 34.03 9.42
CA LEU A 780 -16.86 33.79 8.30
C LEU A 780 -18.26 34.37 8.57
N LYS A 781 -18.71 34.35 9.82
CA LYS A 781 -19.99 34.94 10.23
C LYS A 781 -19.94 36.46 10.31
N ALA A 782 -18.85 37.03 10.85
CA ALA A 782 -18.71 38.46 11.11
C ALA A 782 -18.22 39.25 9.88
N GLU A 783 -17.21 38.74 9.18
CA GLU A 783 -16.51 39.39 8.05
C GLU A 783 -16.22 38.38 6.93
N PRO A 784 -17.25 37.85 6.24
CA PRO A 784 -17.08 36.80 5.23
C PRO A 784 -16.19 37.22 4.05
N ALA A 785 -16.18 38.51 3.69
CA ALA A 785 -15.37 39.00 2.57
C ALA A 785 -13.86 38.78 2.79
N SER A 786 -13.36 39.04 3.99
CA SER A 786 -11.94 38.81 4.33
C SER A 786 -11.58 37.32 4.38
N ILE A 787 -12.54 36.44 4.71
CA ILE A 787 -12.36 35.00 4.57
C ILE A 787 -12.28 34.61 3.08
N MET A 788 -13.15 35.17 2.24
CA MET A 788 -13.12 34.92 0.80
C MET A 788 -11.80 35.36 0.17
N ASP A 789 -11.22 36.51 0.56
CA ASP A 789 -9.90 36.95 0.08
C ASP A 789 -8.79 35.94 0.39
N LYS A 790 -8.80 35.37 1.60
CA LYS A 790 -7.86 34.30 1.98
C LYS A 790 -8.02 33.06 1.11
N ILE A 791 -9.26 32.68 0.82
CA ILE A 791 -9.55 31.52 -0.01
C ILE A 791 -9.11 31.76 -1.46
N GLN A 792 -9.41 32.91 -2.04
CA GLN A 792 -8.96 33.26 -3.40
C GLN A 792 -7.43 33.15 -3.52
N LYS A 793 -6.68 33.64 -2.52
CA LYS A 793 -5.22 33.50 -2.46
C LYS A 793 -4.76 32.05 -2.31
N PHE A 794 -5.41 31.27 -1.45
CA PHE A 794 -5.08 29.86 -1.23
C PHE A 794 -5.32 28.98 -2.46
N LEU A 795 -6.38 29.26 -3.21
CA LEU A 795 -6.71 28.57 -4.46
C LEU A 795 -5.88 29.08 -5.64
N GLY A 796 -5.23 30.25 -5.50
CA GLY A 796 -4.42 30.84 -6.57
C GLY A 796 -5.27 31.35 -7.74
N LEU A 797 -6.46 31.88 -7.46
CA LEU A 797 -7.35 32.39 -8.51
C LEU A 797 -6.77 33.63 -9.19
N ALA A 798 -6.80 33.65 -10.52
CA ALA A 798 -6.27 34.76 -11.31
C ALA A 798 -7.19 36.00 -11.27
N ASN A 799 -8.50 35.78 -11.38
CA ASN A 799 -9.49 36.82 -11.24
C ASN A 799 -9.85 36.95 -9.76
N VAL A 800 -9.58 38.11 -9.15
CA VAL A 800 -9.93 38.35 -7.75
C VAL A 800 -11.20 39.19 -7.66
N ILE A 801 -12.20 38.68 -6.96
CA ILE A 801 -13.43 39.37 -6.64
C ILE A 801 -13.33 40.07 -5.29
N ASN A 802 -13.80 41.32 -5.26
CA ASN A 802 -13.99 42.04 -4.02
C ASN A 802 -15.36 41.69 -3.42
N TYR A 803 -15.36 40.74 -2.48
CA TYR A 803 -16.57 40.28 -1.81
C TYR A 803 -17.24 41.36 -0.93
N HIS A 804 -16.53 42.41 -0.51
CA HIS A 804 -17.12 43.54 0.22
C HIS A 804 -18.13 44.33 -0.63
N LYS A 805 -18.07 44.23 -1.96
CA LYS A 805 -18.98 44.92 -2.88
C LYS A 805 -20.23 44.09 -3.24
N ILE A 806 -20.19 42.78 -3.02
CA ILE A 806 -21.25 41.85 -3.46
C ILE A 806 -21.88 41.06 -2.31
N LEU A 807 -21.43 41.30 -1.08
CA LEU A 807 -22.07 40.83 0.15
C LEU A 807 -22.59 42.03 0.94
N ALA A 808 -23.74 41.85 1.58
CA ALA A 808 -24.32 42.84 2.48
C ALA A 808 -24.89 42.15 3.72
N PHE A 809 -24.75 42.78 4.88
CA PHE A 809 -25.36 42.31 6.12
C PHE A 809 -26.87 42.61 6.09
N ASP A 810 -27.69 41.59 6.31
CA ASP A 810 -29.14 41.74 6.40
C ASP A 810 -29.57 41.74 7.88
N PRO A 811 -30.04 42.87 8.44
CA PRO A 811 -30.39 42.96 9.86
C PRO A 811 -31.56 42.06 10.27
N LYS A 812 -32.50 41.78 9.35
CA LYS A 812 -33.65 40.90 9.64
C LYS A 812 -33.20 39.45 9.74
N LYS A 813 -32.27 39.05 8.86
CA LYS A 813 -31.67 37.72 8.89
C LYS A 813 -30.67 37.58 10.05
N GLY A 814 -29.93 38.65 10.37
CA GLY A 814 -28.82 38.66 11.32
C GLY A 814 -27.53 38.05 10.77
N PHE A 815 -27.41 37.94 9.44
CA PHE A 815 -26.26 37.33 8.75
C PHE A 815 -25.97 38.06 7.44
N TRP A 816 -24.76 37.88 6.93
CA TRP A 816 -24.38 38.32 5.59
C TRP A 816 -25.07 37.51 4.50
N CYS A 817 -25.48 38.21 3.45
CA CYS A 817 -26.22 37.69 2.31
C CYS A 817 -25.61 38.22 1.00
N GLN A 818 -25.93 37.56 -0.11
CA GLN A 818 -25.55 38.07 -1.43
C GLN A 818 -26.31 39.36 -1.72
N LEU A 819 -25.59 40.41 -2.14
CA LEU A 819 -26.17 41.66 -2.62
C LEU A 819 -26.60 41.49 -4.08
N LEU A 820 -27.85 41.83 -4.38
CA LEU A 820 -28.43 41.85 -5.71
C LEU A 820 -28.62 43.29 -6.19
N GLU A 821 -28.92 43.45 -7.47
CA GLU A 821 -29.29 44.74 -8.06
C GLU A 821 -30.47 45.40 -7.33
N GLY A 822 -30.41 46.74 -7.20
CA GLY A 822 -31.42 47.52 -6.48
C GLY A 822 -31.37 47.38 -4.96
N GLY A 823 -30.26 46.88 -4.38
CA GLY A 823 -30.04 46.81 -2.93
C GLY A 823 -30.75 45.66 -2.22
N LYS A 824 -31.34 44.72 -2.97
CA LYS A 824 -32.00 43.53 -2.41
C LYS A 824 -30.97 42.50 -1.95
N THR A 825 -31.29 41.75 -0.91
CA THR A 825 -30.42 40.69 -0.36
C THR A 825 -30.98 39.30 -0.68
N LYS A 826 -30.11 38.39 -1.13
CA LYS A 826 -30.41 36.96 -1.26
C LYS A 826 -29.73 36.19 -0.13
N CYS A 827 -30.51 35.90 0.90
CA CYS A 827 -30.05 35.23 2.11
C CYS A 827 -30.21 33.72 2.06
N LEU A 828 -29.45 33.01 2.91
CA LEU A 828 -29.66 31.59 3.17
C LEU A 828 -31.06 31.30 3.72
N GLY A 829 -31.59 30.12 3.39
CA GLY A 829 -32.92 29.66 3.80
C GLY A 829 -33.13 29.61 5.33
N LYS A 830 -34.39 29.41 5.75
CA LYS A 830 -34.81 29.42 7.16
C LYS A 830 -34.07 28.39 8.03
N SER A 831 -33.62 27.28 7.45
CA SER A 831 -32.86 26.23 8.14
C SER A 831 -31.41 26.60 8.48
N LYS A 832 -30.92 27.76 8.05
CA LYS A 832 -29.55 28.25 8.33
C LYS A 832 -29.66 29.55 9.14
N GLY A 833 -28.92 29.64 10.26
CA GLY A 833 -29.07 30.73 11.22
C GLY A 833 -30.39 30.68 11.99
N ARG A 834 -30.77 29.50 12.49
CA ARG A 834 -31.97 29.33 13.32
C ARG A 834 -31.85 30.17 14.60
N LYS A 835 -32.96 30.73 15.05
CA LYS A 835 -33.07 31.36 16.37
C LYS A 835 -33.48 30.30 17.38
N TYR A 836 -32.67 30.10 18.40
CA TYR A 836 -32.92 29.22 19.53
C TYR A 836 -32.33 29.87 20.80
N PRO A 837 -32.77 29.48 22.00
CA PRO A 837 -32.24 30.03 23.24
C PRO A 837 -30.72 29.86 23.34
N ASP A 838 -30.06 30.78 24.02
CA ASP A 838 -28.63 30.65 24.29
C ASP A 838 -28.34 29.40 25.14
N MET A 839 -27.13 28.87 25.03
CA MET A 839 -26.69 27.70 25.80
C MET A 839 -26.64 28.07 27.29
N GLY A 840 -27.18 27.20 28.15
CA GLY A 840 -27.15 27.41 29.60
C GLY A 840 -25.71 27.45 30.14
N PRO A 841 -25.44 28.24 31.20
CA PRO A 841 -24.09 28.45 31.74
C PRO A 841 -23.44 27.16 32.26
N GLU A 842 -24.22 26.25 32.84
CA GLU A 842 -23.73 24.94 33.33
C GLU A 842 -23.20 24.07 32.17
N SER A 843 -23.93 24.01 31.05
CA SER A 843 -23.49 23.30 29.85
C SER A 843 -22.25 23.94 29.24
N GLN A 844 -22.15 25.27 29.25
CA GLN A 844 -20.98 25.98 28.74
C GLN A 844 -19.73 25.67 29.58
N ALA A 845 -19.84 25.70 30.91
CA ALA A 845 -18.74 25.37 31.82
C ALA A 845 -18.29 23.91 31.64
N PHE A 846 -19.24 22.97 31.58
CA PHE A 846 -18.93 21.56 31.34
C PHE A 846 -18.17 21.34 30.02
N LEU A 847 -18.64 21.94 28.93
CA LEU A 847 -18.02 21.76 27.61
C LEU A 847 -16.67 22.46 27.48
N ARG A 848 -16.47 23.59 28.18
CA ARG A 848 -15.17 24.25 28.25
C ARG A 848 -14.13 23.31 28.86
N GLU A 849 -14.45 22.66 29.96
CA GLU A 849 -13.54 21.70 30.59
C GLU A 849 -13.36 20.46 29.72
N TYR A 850 -14.45 19.89 29.18
CA TYR A 850 -14.41 18.71 28.31
C TYR A 850 -13.50 18.90 27.07
N TYR A 851 -13.51 20.08 26.45
CA TYR A 851 -12.71 20.37 25.26
C TYR A 851 -11.34 20.98 25.55
N ARG A 852 -10.97 21.21 26.80
CA ARG A 852 -9.72 21.90 27.17
C ARG A 852 -8.49 21.27 26.53
N ASP A 853 -8.28 19.98 26.75
CA ASP A 853 -7.13 19.27 26.20
C ASP A 853 -7.19 19.17 24.67
N HIS A 854 -8.39 18.96 24.11
CA HIS A 854 -8.59 18.95 22.66
C HIS A 854 -8.22 20.29 21.99
N ASN A 855 -8.54 21.41 22.65
CA ASN A 855 -8.21 22.76 22.19
C ASN A 855 -6.71 23.04 22.30
N ILE A 856 -6.06 22.55 23.35
CA ILE A 856 -4.59 22.63 23.49
C ILE A 856 -3.92 21.87 22.34
N GLU A 857 -4.33 20.62 22.09
CA GLU A 857 -3.77 19.83 20.99
C GLU A 857 -4.05 20.45 19.61
N LEU A 858 -5.24 21.02 19.40
CA LEU A 858 -5.54 21.78 18.19
C LEU A 858 -4.60 22.97 18.02
N SER A 859 -4.31 23.71 19.08
CA SER A 859 -3.41 24.86 19.01
C SER A 859 -1.99 24.46 18.60
N LYS A 860 -1.47 23.36 19.16
CA LYS A 860 -0.17 22.78 18.80
C LYS A 860 -0.15 22.32 17.34
N LEU A 861 -1.23 21.67 16.90
CA LEU A 861 -1.36 21.20 15.52
C LEU A 861 -1.39 22.37 14.52
N LEU A 862 -2.20 23.40 14.77
CA LEU A 862 -2.29 24.58 13.91
C LEU A 862 -0.95 25.32 13.82
N TYR A 863 -0.24 25.44 14.95
CA TYR A 863 1.11 25.99 14.98
C TYR A 863 2.07 25.18 14.10
N ARG A 864 2.07 23.84 14.22
CA ARG A 864 2.88 22.94 13.38
C ARG A 864 2.54 23.07 11.89
N MET A 865 1.27 23.31 11.56
CA MET A 865 0.82 23.54 10.19
C MET A 865 1.14 24.94 9.64
N GLY A 866 1.61 25.87 10.49
CA GLY A 866 1.79 27.28 10.12
C GLY A 866 0.46 28.02 9.88
N GLN A 867 -0.63 27.57 10.49
CA GLN A 867 -1.97 28.16 10.35
C GLN A 867 -2.27 29.11 11.52
N PRO A 868 -2.93 30.27 11.29
CA PRO A 868 -3.31 31.18 12.35
C PRO A 868 -4.37 30.55 13.26
N LEU A 869 -4.28 30.83 14.57
CA LEU A 869 -5.30 30.38 15.53
C LEU A 869 -6.63 31.13 15.29
N PRO A 870 -7.77 30.42 15.21
CA PRO A 870 -9.09 31.06 15.22
C PRO A 870 -9.28 31.98 16.42
N SER A 871 -10.05 33.06 16.25
CA SER A 871 -10.42 34.02 17.30
C SER A 871 -10.97 33.33 18.55
N TRP A 872 -11.99 32.47 18.37
CA TRP A 872 -12.61 31.72 19.48
C TRP A 872 -11.61 30.83 20.24
N LEU A 873 -10.61 30.26 19.55
CA LEU A 873 -9.63 29.39 20.18
C LEU A 873 -8.64 30.19 21.03
N ARG A 874 -8.24 31.38 20.55
CA ARG A 874 -7.40 32.30 21.33
C ARG A 874 -8.10 32.71 22.62
N GLU A 875 -9.40 33.01 22.55
CA GLU A 875 -10.21 33.35 23.72
C GLU A 875 -10.29 32.18 24.71
N GLU A 876 -10.63 30.97 24.26
CA GLU A 876 -10.73 29.79 25.15
C GLU A 876 -9.39 29.43 25.82
N LEU A 877 -8.26 29.55 25.11
CA LEU A 877 -6.94 29.25 25.67
C LEU A 877 -6.47 30.28 26.70
N VAL A 878 -6.89 31.55 26.58
CA VAL A 878 -6.61 32.58 27.59
C VAL A 878 -7.39 32.31 28.87
N HIS A 879 -8.64 31.88 28.78
CA HIS A 879 -9.48 31.52 29.94
C HIS A 879 -9.12 30.16 30.58
N SER A 880 -8.21 29.40 29.94
CA SER A 880 -7.73 28.09 30.41
C SER A 880 -6.41 28.17 31.19
N ARG A 881 -5.81 29.36 31.28
CA ARG A 881 -4.67 29.69 32.15
C ARG A 881 -5.20 30.29 33.45
#